data_AF-A0AAN6K876-F1
#
_entry.id   AF-A0AAN6K876-F1
#
_cell.length_a   1.000
_cell.length_b   1.000
_cell.length_c   1.000
_cell.angle_alpha   90.00
_cell.angle_beta   90.00
_cell.angle_gamma   90.00
#
_symmetry.space_group_name_H-M   'P 1'
#
loop_
_entity.id
_entity.type
_entity.pdbx_description
1 polymer ?
#
loop_
_entity_poly.entity_id
_entity_poly.type
_entity_poly.pdbx_seq_one_letter_code
_entity_poly.pdbx_strand_id
1 'polypeptide(L)'
;MKPSSFVCFACRQSARALHKQSYSHGAIKRSYTRPTFAPKPTLDLKHIRQNPGLYEQNCNDRNYGPYAGNGWKILELHEQLVLQQRQAVELRQRNNVLARELKKAATEADDGRDRAGLLQEARSLKGKLAEFEQREKLVQEEMEILALELPNLSSLHTPVGEEPAVLGHINGDVVPTDSNGKSHIDIGAELDLLSFEASATTSGWGWYFLKNEAALLEQALIQYALSVALKRGWRVMTPPSLVYSHIASACGFMPRDQHGETQVYGIGQEEPAANGASLVLAGTAEIPFAGSQANRTLAETDLPLKVIGPSRCYRAEAGARGVDTKGLYRVHEFTKVEMFAWTVPPASSTSENEGFDTDDEQQQTQTEEVFDEMIAIQTEILTSLGLHARVLEMPTTDLGASATRKIDIEAWFPSRASIDNGYGEVTSASICTDYQARRLNTKIKLERGDVKSAFVHTVNGTALAVPRILACLLESGWEERTGTVEVPRCLRKWMPGELERIGASRRRVHAASGKRSSPGVGTSTSLRVCTTRGYTIHICTTSDSLPTNHKAMANLFGTLNRFISRLDSEPQAQQHSRSTTGYGFQILRNNNSGLALEPWFDFIIGLNGHNIDSPDQNLFTTEIQNCAGSTIGLGVYGAKGQQIREVYVTIPPRDTGAGLGLALQWAPLNLTDDVWHILDVMPNSPADVAGLLPYCDYVIGSPDGDVRADTGLGYLIEQYVEKPLRLYVYNHEYDVSRLLTITPSKHWGGDGALGCVLGYGALHRIPAPLTEPAQAPGETLFESATGQDQQTYHPASTPDPTSHPSSQQAPAPPAPPSNPADFLIPADMTFANPPPAPSVSPGPPQGRAKKARAHHAVAPAAGLDDYFAEGEKASREQDNAPTPKATSGLPPPPKGGGPPKAASPVLPPES
;
A
#
# COMPACT_ATOMS: atom_id res chain seq x y z
N MET A 1 -9.49 16.33 -52.74
CA MET A 1 -8.43 15.79 -53.64
C MET A 1 -7.12 15.72 -52.86
N LYS A 2 -6.23 14.76 -53.15
CA LYS A 2 -4.88 14.70 -52.55
C LYS A 2 -3.86 15.34 -53.51
N PRO A 3 -2.89 16.15 -53.04
CA PRO A 3 -1.70 16.45 -53.82
C PRO A 3 -0.73 15.25 -53.80
N SER A 4 -0.13 14.91 -54.94
CA SER A 4 0.88 13.85 -55.04
C SER A 4 2.29 14.45 -55.15
N SER A 5 3.17 14.10 -54.21
CA SER A 5 4.56 14.52 -54.21
C SER A 5 5.39 13.66 -55.17
N PHE A 6 5.68 14.17 -56.37
CA PHE A 6 6.64 13.55 -57.29
C PHE A 6 8.08 13.80 -56.84
N VAL A 7 8.88 12.74 -56.72
CA VAL A 7 10.33 12.82 -56.46
C VAL A 7 11.08 12.40 -57.73
N CYS A 8 12.08 13.19 -58.12
CA CYS A 8 12.81 13.02 -59.38
C CYS A 8 13.66 11.73 -59.40
N PHE A 9 13.75 11.10 -60.58
CA PHE A 9 14.48 9.85 -60.83
C PHE A 9 15.98 9.94 -60.49
N ALA A 10 16.60 11.12 -60.62
CA ALA A 10 18.00 11.35 -60.28
C ALA A 10 18.31 11.09 -58.79
N CYS A 11 17.41 11.53 -57.89
CA CYS A 11 17.55 11.32 -56.44
C CYS A 11 17.50 9.83 -56.04
N ARG A 12 17.08 8.95 -56.94
CA ARG A 12 16.95 7.50 -56.71
C ARG A 12 18.25 6.71 -56.93
N GLN A 13 19.29 7.32 -57.52
CA GLN A 13 20.56 6.63 -57.80
C GLN A 13 21.64 6.85 -56.72
N SER A 14 21.73 8.06 -56.14
CA SER A 14 22.70 8.35 -55.05
C SER A 14 22.52 7.44 -53.83
N ALA A 15 21.30 6.93 -53.59
CA ALA A 15 20.98 6.02 -52.50
C ALA A 15 21.52 4.58 -52.67
N ARG A 16 22.20 4.24 -53.78
CA ARG A 16 22.71 2.87 -54.04
C ARG A 16 24.24 2.72 -53.95
N ALA A 17 24.99 3.78 -53.66
CA ALA A 17 26.46 3.75 -53.62
C ALA A 17 27.07 3.53 -52.22
N LEU A 18 26.28 3.59 -51.14
CA LEU A 18 26.79 3.59 -49.74
C LEU A 18 26.44 2.32 -48.93
N HIS A 19 26.20 1.18 -49.58
CA HIS A 19 25.88 -0.10 -48.93
C HIS A 19 26.79 -1.25 -49.39
N LYS A 20 28.11 -1.06 -49.22
CA LYS A 20 29.12 -2.14 -49.15
C LYS A 20 30.21 -1.83 -48.10
N GLN A 21 29.79 -1.65 -46.85
CA GLN A 21 30.67 -1.94 -45.71
C GLN A 21 30.24 -3.27 -45.09
N SER A 22 31.20 -4.17 -44.94
CA SER A 22 30.97 -5.54 -44.46
C SER A 22 30.77 -5.53 -42.94
N TYR A 23 29.54 -5.33 -42.49
CA TYR A 23 29.18 -5.56 -41.08
C TYR A 23 29.38 -7.04 -40.75
N SER A 24 30.48 -7.34 -40.08
CA SER A 24 30.68 -8.64 -39.43
C SER A 24 29.64 -8.77 -38.33
N HIS A 25 28.59 -9.57 -38.57
CA HIS A 25 27.60 -9.94 -37.55
C HIS A 25 28.21 -10.91 -36.52
N GLY A 26 29.22 -10.43 -35.78
CA GLY A 26 29.49 -10.92 -34.44
C GLY A 26 28.27 -10.61 -33.60
N ALA A 27 27.40 -11.61 -33.43
CA ALA A 27 26.19 -11.48 -32.62
C ALA A 27 26.61 -11.26 -31.16
N ILE A 28 26.70 -10.01 -30.73
CA ILE A 28 26.89 -9.64 -29.34
C ILE A 28 25.63 -10.11 -28.60
N LYS A 29 25.70 -11.32 -28.04
CA LYS A 29 24.76 -11.82 -27.05
C LYS A 29 24.90 -10.92 -25.81
N ARG A 30 24.20 -9.77 -25.82
CA ARG A 30 23.92 -9.00 -24.61
C ARG A 30 23.07 -9.89 -23.72
N SER A 31 23.72 -10.61 -22.82
CA SER A 31 23.07 -11.33 -21.73
C SER A 31 22.44 -10.30 -20.80
N TYR A 32 21.19 -9.93 -21.09
CA TYR A 32 20.34 -9.21 -20.16
C TYR A 32 19.99 -10.15 -19.00
N THR A 33 20.93 -10.36 -18.09
CA THR A 33 20.66 -10.81 -16.73
C THR A 33 19.72 -9.78 -16.11
N ARG A 34 18.41 -10.06 -16.16
CA ARG A 34 17.37 -9.22 -15.57
C ARG A 34 17.71 -9.06 -14.08
N PRO A 35 18.05 -7.85 -13.58
CA PRO A 35 18.35 -7.68 -12.17
C PRO A 35 17.05 -7.85 -11.40
N THR A 36 16.92 -8.96 -10.67
CA THR A 36 15.75 -9.27 -9.84
C THR A 36 15.92 -8.83 -8.39
N PHE A 37 17.03 -8.19 -8.08
CA PHE A 37 17.45 -7.79 -6.74
C PHE A 37 17.67 -6.28 -6.70
N ALA A 38 17.49 -5.69 -5.52
CA ALA A 38 17.77 -4.28 -5.31
C ALA A 38 19.23 -3.93 -5.67
N PRO A 39 19.51 -2.73 -6.20
CA PRO A 39 20.87 -2.18 -6.18
C PRO A 39 21.40 -2.21 -4.74
N LYS A 40 22.66 -2.60 -4.50
CA LYS A 40 23.22 -2.44 -3.15
C LYS A 40 23.40 -0.93 -2.88
N PRO A 41 22.81 -0.37 -1.81
CA PRO A 41 23.03 1.02 -1.42
C PRO A 41 24.49 1.29 -1.08
N THR A 42 24.96 2.51 -1.31
CA THR A 42 26.30 2.98 -0.92
C THR A 42 26.17 4.30 -0.17
N LEU A 43 25.79 4.21 1.11
CA LEU A 43 25.53 5.37 1.97
C LEU A 43 26.81 5.95 2.57
N ASP A 44 26.79 7.24 2.93
CA ASP A 44 27.96 7.89 3.50
C ASP A 44 28.12 7.67 5.02
N LEU A 45 28.45 6.43 5.38
CA LEU A 45 28.79 6.07 6.76
C LEU A 45 30.00 6.85 7.30
N LYS A 46 30.82 7.47 6.43
CA LYS A 46 31.92 8.37 6.83
C LYS A 46 31.37 9.72 7.28
N HIS A 47 30.53 10.37 6.49
CA HIS A 47 29.90 11.65 6.87
C HIS A 47 29.01 11.47 8.11
N ILE A 48 28.17 10.43 8.16
CA ILE A 48 27.26 10.16 9.30
C ILE A 48 28.02 10.01 10.62
N ARG A 49 29.07 9.18 10.68
CA ARG A 49 29.84 8.97 11.92
C ARG A 49 30.70 10.19 12.32
N GLN A 50 30.98 11.11 11.40
CA GLN A 50 31.75 12.32 11.69
C GLN A 50 30.84 13.46 12.19
N ASN A 51 29.59 13.51 11.71
CA ASN A 51 28.63 14.56 12.00
C ASN A 51 27.32 14.02 12.65
N PRO A 52 27.35 13.15 13.68
CA PRO A 52 26.14 12.48 14.18
C PRO A 52 25.07 13.46 14.70
N GLY A 53 25.48 14.53 15.40
CA GLY A 53 24.57 15.57 15.88
C GLY A 53 23.89 16.40 14.77
N LEU A 54 24.48 16.46 13.57
CA LEU A 54 23.82 17.09 12.41
C LEU A 54 22.65 16.23 11.92
N TYR A 55 22.82 14.90 11.89
CA TYR A 55 21.74 13.98 11.53
C TYR A 55 20.67 13.92 12.62
N GLU A 56 21.05 13.97 13.90
CA GLU A 56 20.10 14.08 15.03
C GLU A 56 19.23 15.33 14.91
N GLN A 57 19.84 16.51 14.75
CA GLN A 57 19.13 17.78 14.60
C GLN A 57 18.25 17.79 13.34
N ASN A 58 18.78 17.38 12.19
CA ASN A 58 18.02 17.28 10.94
C ASN A 58 16.86 16.27 11.01
N CYS A 59 16.99 15.19 11.78
CA CYS A 59 15.85 14.30 12.04
C CYS A 59 14.77 14.99 12.88
N ASN A 60 15.15 15.73 13.92
CA ASN A 60 14.20 16.48 14.75
C ASN A 60 13.46 17.55 13.93
N ASP A 61 14.18 18.38 13.17
CA ASP A 61 13.61 19.47 12.37
C ASP A 61 12.68 18.99 11.24
N ARG A 62 12.79 17.71 10.83
CA ARG A 62 11.96 17.07 9.78
C ARG A 62 10.86 16.15 10.34
N ASN A 63 10.61 16.15 11.64
CA ASN A 63 9.71 15.20 12.33
C ASN A 63 10.11 13.70 12.25
N TYR A 64 11.35 13.39 11.89
CA TYR A 64 11.94 12.03 11.92
C TYR A 64 12.50 11.66 13.32
N GLY A 65 11.90 12.17 14.40
CA GLY A 65 12.35 12.00 15.78
C GLY A 65 12.73 10.56 16.21
N PRO A 66 11.98 9.50 15.84
CA PRO A 66 12.35 8.12 16.17
C PRO A 66 13.72 7.67 15.66
N TYR A 67 14.25 8.31 14.60
CA TYR A 67 15.51 7.96 13.94
C TYR A 67 16.66 8.93 14.28
N ALA A 68 16.42 9.95 15.11
CA ALA A 68 17.43 10.96 15.44
C ALA A 68 18.68 10.38 16.12
N GLY A 69 18.51 9.31 16.91
CA GLY A 69 19.61 8.57 17.54
C GLY A 69 20.48 7.72 16.60
N ASN A 70 20.06 7.49 15.35
CA ASN A 70 20.75 6.55 14.45
C ASN A 70 22.19 6.97 14.14
N GLY A 71 22.46 8.26 13.98
CA GLY A 71 23.82 8.78 13.74
C GLY A 71 24.79 8.45 14.88
N TRP A 72 24.36 8.63 16.13
CA TRP A 72 25.11 8.26 17.32
C TRP A 72 25.30 6.74 17.44
N LYS A 73 24.26 5.95 17.11
CA LYS A 73 24.35 4.48 17.15
C LYS A 73 25.34 3.94 16.10
N ILE A 74 25.38 4.53 14.91
CA ILE A 74 26.37 4.19 13.87
C ILE A 74 27.79 4.49 14.35
N LEU A 75 28.02 5.62 15.05
CA LEU A 75 29.32 5.92 15.64
C LEU A 75 29.72 4.89 16.72
N GLU A 76 28.82 4.53 17.64
CA GLU A 76 29.07 3.51 18.66
C GLU A 76 29.46 2.16 18.04
N LEU A 77 28.68 1.70 17.06
CA LEU A 77 28.93 0.45 16.32
C LEU A 77 30.27 0.49 15.58
N HIS A 78 30.63 1.63 15.00
CA HIS A 78 31.92 1.82 14.33
C HIS A 78 33.11 1.76 15.31
N GLU A 79 33.01 2.36 16.49
CA GLU A 79 34.06 2.27 17.52
C GLU A 79 34.22 0.83 18.03
N GLN A 80 33.11 0.13 18.28
CA GLN A 80 33.13 -1.30 18.63
C GLN A 80 33.80 -2.14 17.52
N LEU A 81 33.49 -1.87 16.26
CA LEU A 81 34.10 -2.56 15.11
C LEU A 81 35.61 -2.30 15.03
N VAL A 82 36.06 -1.05 15.18
CA VAL A 82 37.49 -0.69 15.17
C VAL A 82 38.24 -1.37 16.32
N LEU A 83 37.65 -1.51 17.50
CA LEU A 83 38.24 -2.25 18.62
C LEU A 83 38.37 -3.76 18.32
N GLN A 84 37.34 -4.36 17.70
CA GLN A 84 37.37 -5.77 17.28
C GLN A 84 38.37 -6.03 16.16
N GLN A 85 38.47 -5.13 15.17
CA GLN A 85 39.45 -5.19 14.09
C GLN A 85 40.88 -5.17 14.63
N ARG A 86 41.18 -4.34 15.65
CA ARG A 86 42.50 -4.33 16.32
C ARG A 86 42.84 -5.68 16.94
N GLN A 87 41.90 -6.31 17.65
CA GLN A 87 42.07 -7.67 18.19
C GLN A 87 42.27 -8.70 17.06
N ALA A 88 41.50 -8.61 15.98
CA ALA A 88 41.62 -9.50 14.82
C ALA A 88 42.98 -9.37 14.10
N VAL A 89 43.65 -8.21 14.13
CA VAL A 89 45.00 -8.04 13.56
C VAL A 89 46.02 -8.93 14.27
N GLU A 90 46.02 -8.99 15.61
CA GLU A 90 46.93 -9.85 16.36
C GLU A 90 46.71 -11.35 16.04
N LEU A 91 45.44 -11.76 15.96
CA LEU A 91 45.06 -13.13 15.61
C LEU A 91 45.42 -13.48 14.16
N ARG A 92 45.22 -12.55 13.21
CA ARG A 92 45.67 -12.68 11.80
C ARG A 92 47.21 -12.78 11.74
N GLN A 93 47.96 -12.01 12.54
CA GLN A 93 49.42 -12.12 12.64
C GLN A 93 49.88 -13.48 13.21
N ARG A 94 49.31 -13.95 14.33
CA ARG A 94 49.66 -15.25 14.92
C ARG A 94 49.32 -16.41 14.00
N ASN A 95 48.16 -16.39 13.33
CA ASN A 95 47.80 -17.37 12.30
C ASN A 95 48.82 -17.40 11.14
N ASN A 96 49.27 -16.22 10.67
CA ASN A 96 50.32 -16.10 9.66
C ASN A 96 51.72 -16.53 10.14
N VAL A 97 51.99 -16.55 11.45
CA VAL A 97 53.20 -17.15 12.04
C VAL A 97 53.07 -18.68 12.07
N LEU A 98 51.97 -19.21 12.62
CA LEU A 98 51.68 -20.64 12.68
C LEU A 98 51.67 -21.31 11.30
N ALA A 99 51.11 -20.65 10.28
CA ALA A 99 51.13 -21.16 8.90
C ALA A 99 52.57 -21.34 8.35
N ARG A 100 53.54 -20.53 8.81
CA ARG A 100 54.97 -20.68 8.49
C ARG A 100 55.64 -21.75 9.36
N GLU A 101 55.29 -21.83 10.63
CA GLU A 101 55.81 -22.84 11.58
C GLU A 101 55.38 -24.25 11.17
N LEU A 102 54.10 -24.46 10.85
CA LEU A 102 53.56 -25.71 10.31
C LEU A 102 54.19 -26.10 8.97
N LYS A 103 54.53 -25.13 8.11
CA LYS A 103 55.23 -25.39 6.84
C LYS A 103 56.69 -25.83 7.07
N LYS A 104 57.38 -25.26 8.05
CA LYS A 104 58.72 -25.73 8.48
C LYS A 104 58.65 -27.14 9.08
N ALA A 105 57.73 -27.37 10.02
CA ALA A 105 57.46 -28.68 10.63
C ALA A 105 56.83 -29.73 9.67
N ALA A 106 56.72 -29.40 8.38
CA ALA A 106 56.35 -30.32 7.29
C ALA A 106 57.44 -30.44 6.20
N THR A 107 58.57 -29.75 6.36
CA THR A 107 59.75 -29.84 5.47
C THR A 107 61.01 -30.27 6.20
N GLU A 108 61.09 -30.03 7.51
CA GLU A 108 62.10 -30.55 8.42
C GLU A 108 61.53 -31.81 9.11
N ALA A 109 62.19 -32.96 8.91
CA ALA A 109 61.78 -34.26 9.46
C ALA A 109 62.21 -34.39 10.93
N ASP A 110 61.52 -33.66 11.80
CA ASP A 110 61.87 -33.43 13.20
C ASP A 110 60.71 -33.89 14.11
N ASP A 111 60.83 -35.11 14.63
CA ASP A 111 59.85 -35.73 15.56
C ASP A 111 59.74 -34.97 16.91
N GLY A 112 60.60 -33.99 17.18
CA GLY A 112 60.64 -33.25 18.44
C GLY A 112 59.65 -32.08 18.56
N ARG A 113 58.86 -31.76 17.52
CA ARG A 113 57.94 -30.60 17.53
C ARG A 113 56.50 -31.01 17.73
N ASP A 114 55.80 -30.26 18.59
CA ASP A 114 54.36 -30.43 18.82
C ASP A 114 53.52 -29.92 17.63
N ARG A 115 53.55 -30.70 16.55
CA ARG A 115 52.74 -30.49 15.35
C ARG A 115 51.25 -30.65 15.64
N ALA A 116 50.88 -31.40 16.68
CA ALA A 116 49.48 -31.58 17.09
C ALA A 116 48.94 -30.29 17.74
N GLY A 117 49.65 -29.73 18.72
CA GLY A 117 49.34 -28.45 19.35
C GLY A 117 49.37 -27.28 18.36
N LEU A 118 50.37 -27.21 17.46
CA LEU A 118 50.39 -26.18 16.40
C LEU A 118 49.18 -26.28 15.46
N LEU A 119 48.70 -27.49 15.14
CA LEU A 119 47.47 -27.69 14.36
C LEU A 119 46.22 -27.35 15.17
N GLN A 120 46.20 -27.60 16.48
CA GLN A 120 45.10 -27.26 17.38
C GLN A 120 44.99 -25.73 17.58
N GLU A 121 46.11 -25.04 17.80
CA GLU A 121 46.16 -23.57 17.90
C GLU A 121 45.71 -22.92 16.58
N ALA A 122 46.21 -23.41 15.44
CA ALA A 122 45.78 -22.91 14.12
C ALA A 122 44.29 -23.16 13.83
N ARG A 123 43.72 -24.27 14.31
CA ARG A 123 42.26 -24.51 14.24
C ARG A 123 41.48 -23.54 15.15
N SER A 124 41.92 -23.35 16.39
CA SER A 124 41.27 -22.42 17.33
C SER A 124 41.30 -20.97 16.83
N LEU A 125 42.43 -20.51 16.28
CA LEU A 125 42.56 -19.17 15.71
C LEU A 125 41.72 -18.99 14.45
N LYS A 126 41.58 -20.02 13.60
CA LYS A 126 40.64 -19.97 12.47
C LYS A 126 39.18 -19.86 12.92
N GLY A 127 38.77 -20.56 13.97
CA GLY A 127 37.44 -20.41 14.57
C GLY A 127 37.18 -18.98 15.04
N LYS A 128 38.07 -18.44 15.87
CA LYS A 128 38.00 -17.06 16.36
C LYS A 128 37.98 -16.03 15.22
N LEU A 129 38.80 -16.20 14.18
CA LEU A 129 38.79 -15.30 13.03
C LEU A 129 37.48 -15.34 12.25
N ALA A 130 36.87 -16.52 12.08
CA ALA A 130 35.54 -16.64 11.47
C ALA A 130 34.44 -15.98 12.32
N GLU A 131 34.50 -16.11 13.65
CA GLU A 131 33.60 -15.39 14.57
C GLU A 131 33.75 -13.87 14.46
N PHE A 132 34.99 -13.36 14.34
CA PHE A 132 35.24 -11.93 14.12
C PHE A 132 34.76 -11.47 12.74
N GLU A 133 35.00 -12.23 11.67
CA GLU A 133 34.56 -11.88 10.31
C GLU A 133 33.03 -11.94 10.16
N GLN A 134 32.36 -12.84 10.88
CA GLN A 134 30.89 -12.85 10.98
C GLN A 134 30.35 -11.65 11.77
N ARG A 135 31.00 -11.26 12.88
CA ARG A 135 30.57 -10.09 13.68
C ARG A 135 30.85 -8.77 12.95
N GLU A 136 31.99 -8.65 12.28
CA GLU A 136 32.36 -7.56 11.38
C GLU A 136 31.31 -7.37 10.29
N LYS A 137 30.84 -8.46 9.68
CA LYS A 137 29.72 -8.42 8.72
C LYS A 137 28.42 -7.93 9.36
N LEU A 138 28.00 -8.52 10.49
CA LEU A 138 26.71 -8.18 11.11
C LEU A 138 26.65 -6.72 11.58
N VAL A 139 27.72 -6.20 12.18
CA VAL A 139 27.81 -4.79 12.60
C VAL A 139 27.81 -3.84 11.39
N GLN A 140 28.42 -4.23 10.28
CA GLN A 140 28.35 -3.48 9.02
C GLN A 140 26.93 -3.49 8.42
N GLU A 141 26.21 -4.61 8.49
CA GLU A 141 24.81 -4.71 8.07
C GLU A 141 23.87 -3.88 8.97
N GLU A 142 24.11 -3.86 10.29
CA GLU A 142 23.38 -3.01 11.25
C GLU A 142 23.58 -1.50 10.97
N MET A 143 24.82 -1.06 10.73
CA MET A 143 25.12 0.33 10.37
C MET A 143 24.50 0.73 9.00
N GLU A 144 24.47 -0.19 8.03
CA GLU A 144 23.81 0.05 6.73
C GLU A 144 22.29 0.18 6.86
N ILE A 145 21.65 -0.57 7.78
CA ILE A 145 20.20 -0.44 8.07
C ILE A 145 19.89 0.89 8.74
N LEU A 146 20.59 1.24 9.83
CA LEU A 146 20.37 2.50 10.57
C LEU A 146 20.56 3.74 9.68
N ALA A 147 21.47 3.66 8.70
CA ALA A 147 21.71 4.73 7.74
C ALA A 147 20.66 4.80 6.61
N LEU A 148 19.96 3.70 6.29
CA LEU A 148 18.87 3.70 5.31
C LEU A 148 17.62 4.42 5.82
N GLU A 149 17.39 4.38 7.14
CA GLU A 149 16.28 5.05 7.84
C GLU A 149 16.45 6.58 7.94
N LEU A 150 17.69 7.08 7.87
CA LEU A 150 17.96 8.51 7.92
C LEU A 150 17.43 9.22 6.65
N PRO A 151 16.67 10.33 6.79
CA PRO A 151 16.28 11.19 5.68
C PRO A 151 17.49 11.93 5.10
N ASN A 152 17.28 12.63 4.00
CA ASN A 152 18.28 13.55 3.45
C ASN A 152 18.57 14.72 4.41
N LEU A 153 19.72 15.37 4.24
CA LEU A 153 20.02 16.62 4.93
C LEU A 153 19.23 17.77 4.28
N SER A 154 18.74 18.70 5.08
CA SER A 154 18.02 19.90 4.62
C SER A 154 18.98 21.00 4.15
N SER A 155 18.57 21.78 3.16
CA SER A 155 19.32 22.93 2.63
C SER A 155 19.22 24.14 3.55
N LEU A 156 20.22 25.05 3.52
CA LEU A 156 20.13 26.34 4.22
C LEU A 156 19.02 27.27 3.69
N HIS A 157 18.52 27.02 2.48
CA HIS A 157 17.37 27.75 1.93
C HIS A 157 16.03 27.28 2.53
N THR A 158 15.97 26.10 3.13
CA THR A 158 14.75 25.52 3.69
C THR A 158 14.39 26.21 5.03
N PRO A 159 13.18 26.78 5.18
CA PRO A 159 12.70 27.30 6.47
C PRO A 159 12.64 26.20 7.54
N VAL A 160 13.18 26.45 8.73
CA VAL A 160 13.11 25.50 9.85
C VAL A 160 11.77 25.66 10.58
N GLY A 161 11.04 24.56 10.75
CA GLY A 161 9.74 24.52 11.44
C GLY A 161 8.60 24.04 10.55
N GLU A 162 7.43 24.67 10.69
CA GLU A 162 6.16 24.29 10.03
C GLU A 162 5.66 25.32 9.01
N GLU A 163 6.23 26.53 8.98
CA GLU A 163 5.74 27.65 8.15
C GLU A 163 6.53 27.79 6.83
N PRO A 164 5.87 27.66 5.66
CA PRO A 164 6.51 27.87 4.35
C PRO A 164 6.80 29.35 4.07
N ALA A 165 7.90 29.65 3.37
CA ALA A 165 8.23 31.00 2.96
C ALA A 165 7.65 31.33 1.57
N VAL A 166 6.82 32.38 1.47
CA VAL A 166 6.24 32.83 0.20
C VAL A 166 7.29 33.53 -0.65
N LEU A 167 7.67 32.92 -1.78
CA LEU A 167 8.66 33.47 -2.72
C LEU A 167 8.03 34.42 -3.76
N GLY A 168 6.74 34.25 -4.08
CA GLY A 168 6.06 35.11 -5.05
C GLY A 168 4.66 34.63 -5.45
N HIS A 169 4.04 35.37 -6.36
CA HIS A 169 2.68 35.09 -6.86
C HIS A 169 2.64 35.03 -8.39
N ILE A 170 1.81 34.14 -8.93
CA ILE A 170 1.53 33.97 -10.36
C ILE A 170 0.18 34.61 -10.66
N ASN A 171 0.10 35.40 -11.73
CA ASN A 171 -1.07 36.19 -12.16
C ASN A 171 -1.60 37.24 -11.16
N GLY A 172 -0.98 37.38 -9.99
CA GLY A 172 -1.25 38.43 -9.00
C GLY A 172 -1.63 37.87 -7.63
N ASP A 173 -1.38 38.68 -6.60
CA ASP A 173 -1.73 38.47 -5.20
C ASP A 173 -3.21 38.77 -4.91
N VAL A 174 -3.79 39.77 -5.57
CA VAL A 174 -5.23 40.07 -5.49
C VAL A 174 -6.02 39.05 -6.30
N VAL A 175 -6.76 38.22 -5.58
CA VAL A 175 -7.65 37.18 -6.11
C VAL A 175 -9.04 37.76 -6.46
N PRO A 176 -9.73 37.32 -7.54
CA PRO A 176 -11.05 37.85 -7.92
C PRO A 176 -12.14 37.62 -6.85
N THR A 177 -12.69 38.72 -6.30
CA THR A 177 -13.64 38.68 -5.17
C THR A 177 -15.08 38.32 -5.54
N ASP A 178 -15.45 38.36 -6.82
CA ASP A 178 -16.84 38.15 -7.28
C ASP A 178 -17.22 36.66 -7.42
N SER A 179 -16.29 35.73 -7.13
CA SER A 179 -16.56 34.30 -7.19
C SER A 179 -17.41 33.83 -6.01
N ASN A 180 -18.74 33.85 -6.17
CA ASN A 180 -19.64 33.03 -5.37
C ASN A 180 -19.48 31.56 -5.82
N GLY A 181 -18.32 30.98 -5.48
CA GLY A 181 -17.66 29.90 -6.22
C GLY A 181 -18.35 28.54 -6.11
N LYS A 182 -19.16 28.21 -7.11
CA LYS A 182 -19.69 26.86 -7.31
C LYS A 182 -18.54 25.85 -7.42
N SER A 183 -18.60 24.74 -6.70
CA SER A 183 -17.46 23.80 -6.64
C SER A 183 -17.27 23.03 -7.96
N HIS A 184 -16.05 22.53 -8.19
CA HIS A 184 -15.79 21.63 -9.32
C HIS A 184 -16.66 20.35 -9.28
N ILE A 185 -17.17 19.95 -8.11
CA ILE A 185 -18.09 18.82 -7.95
C ILE A 185 -19.45 19.18 -8.56
N ASP A 186 -20.03 20.31 -8.17
CA ASP A 186 -21.35 20.75 -8.63
C ASP A 186 -21.34 21.14 -10.12
N ILE A 187 -20.27 21.81 -10.58
CA ILE A 187 -20.02 22.09 -12.01
C ILE A 187 -19.85 20.78 -12.76
N GLY A 188 -19.10 19.84 -12.18
CA GLY A 188 -18.84 18.51 -12.71
C GLY A 188 -20.11 17.67 -12.88
N ALA A 189 -21.07 17.83 -11.96
CA ALA A 189 -22.38 17.21 -12.03
C ALA A 189 -23.29 17.89 -13.08
N GLU A 190 -23.48 19.21 -13.02
CA GLU A 190 -24.39 19.94 -13.93
C GLU A 190 -23.99 19.78 -15.41
N LEU A 191 -22.68 19.88 -15.70
CA LEU A 191 -22.17 19.75 -17.06
C LEU A 191 -21.95 18.28 -17.49
N ASP A 192 -22.21 17.30 -16.61
CA ASP A 192 -22.00 15.87 -16.86
C ASP A 192 -20.54 15.59 -17.27
N LEU A 193 -19.61 16.15 -16.50
CA LEU A 193 -18.15 16.06 -16.67
C LEU A 193 -17.49 15.14 -15.66
N LEU A 194 -18.05 15.01 -14.46
CA LEU A 194 -17.57 14.13 -13.38
C LEU A 194 -18.66 13.13 -12.98
N SER A 195 -18.25 11.97 -12.47
CA SER A 195 -19.12 11.09 -11.71
C SER A 195 -18.34 10.42 -10.58
N PHE A 196 -18.80 10.67 -9.35
CA PHE A 196 -18.33 10.03 -8.13
C PHE A 196 -19.24 8.86 -7.72
N GLU A 197 -20.52 8.90 -8.08
CA GLU A 197 -21.49 7.80 -7.90
C GLU A 197 -21.06 6.52 -8.64
N ALA A 198 -20.66 6.66 -9.92
CA ALA A 198 -20.23 5.53 -10.72
C ALA A 198 -18.93 4.90 -10.20
N SER A 199 -18.01 5.71 -9.67
CA SER A 199 -16.76 5.22 -9.07
C SER A 199 -16.98 4.65 -7.67
N ALA A 200 -17.86 5.22 -6.85
CA ALA A 200 -18.31 4.62 -5.59
C ALA A 200 -18.88 3.21 -5.80
N THR A 201 -19.66 3.01 -6.88
CA THR A 201 -20.21 1.70 -7.27
C THR A 201 -19.15 0.73 -7.81
N THR A 202 -18.07 1.22 -8.44
CA THR A 202 -17.09 0.39 -9.18
C THR A 202 -15.80 0.12 -8.40
N SER A 203 -15.41 1.02 -7.50
CA SER A 203 -14.10 1.01 -6.82
C SER A 203 -14.12 1.64 -5.41
N GLY A 204 -15.23 2.26 -5.00
CA GLY A 204 -15.41 2.86 -3.67
C GLY A 204 -15.01 4.34 -3.60
N TRP A 205 -14.66 4.78 -2.38
CA TRP A 205 -14.33 6.16 -2.05
C TRP A 205 -13.00 6.62 -2.63
N GLY A 206 -12.84 7.92 -2.89
CA GLY A 206 -11.60 8.51 -3.42
C GLY A 206 -11.30 8.25 -4.91
N TRP A 207 -12.22 7.65 -5.66
CA TRP A 207 -12.11 7.39 -7.11
C TRP A 207 -13.09 8.27 -7.91
N TYR A 208 -12.82 8.52 -9.19
CA TYR A 208 -13.66 9.37 -10.05
C TYR A 208 -13.67 8.92 -11.52
N PHE A 209 -14.78 9.16 -12.22
CA PHE A 209 -14.84 9.12 -13.70
C PHE A 209 -14.80 10.53 -14.28
N LEU A 210 -13.89 10.77 -15.23
CA LEU A 210 -14.00 11.90 -16.16
C LEU A 210 -14.91 11.52 -17.33
N LYS A 211 -15.80 12.42 -17.71
CA LYS A 211 -16.74 12.28 -18.84
C LYS A 211 -16.55 13.40 -19.85
N ASN A 212 -16.98 13.14 -21.08
CA ASN A 212 -17.17 14.13 -22.15
C ASN A 212 -15.98 15.12 -22.28
N GLU A 213 -16.25 16.42 -22.19
CA GLU A 213 -15.23 17.46 -22.36
C GLU A 213 -14.12 17.44 -21.29
N ALA A 214 -14.37 16.93 -20.07
CA ALA A 214 -13.33 16.85 -19.02
C ALA A 214 -12.33 15.72 -19.25
N ALA A 215 -12.77 14.58 -19.80
CA ALA A 215 -11.86 13.52 -20.24
C ALA A 215 -10.94 13.99 -21.38
N LEU A 216 -11.42 14.90 -22.23
CA LEU A 216 -10.60 15.55 -23.26
C LEU A 216 -9.68 16.64 -22.67
N LEU A 217 -10.12 17.33 -21.62
CA LEU A 217 -9.34 18.37 -20.94
C LEU A 217 -8.11 17.78 -20.22
N GLU A 218 -8.21 16.58 -19.62
CA GLU A 218 -7.05 15.83 -19.13
C GLU A 218 -5.99 15.65 -20.25
N GLN A 219 -6.42 15.20 -21.43
CA GLN A 219 -5.52 14.94 -22.55
C GLN A 219 -4.92 16.26 -23.10
N ALA A 220 -5.70 17.35 -23.13
CA ALA A 220 -5.20 18.68 -23.49
C ALA A 220 -4.14 19.20 -22.49
N LEU A 221 -4.37 19.01 -21.18
CA LEU A 221 -3.41 19.38 -20.13
C LEU A 221 -2.09 18.61 -20.24
N ILE A 222 -2.15 17.29 -20.45
CA ILE A 222 -0.98 16.44 -20.66
C ILE A 222 -0.17 16.92 -21.87
N GLN A 223 -0.82 17.12 -23.01
CA GLN A 223 -0.16 17.60 -24.22
C GLN A 223 0.40 19.02 -24.07
N TYR A 224 -0.26 19.86 -23.26
CA TYR A 224 0.24 21.20 -22.97
C TYR A 224 1.54 21.17 -22.15
N ALA A 225 1.57 20.47 -21.01
CA ALA A 225 2.77 20.35 -20.17
C ALA A 225 3.96 19.78 -20.95
N LEU A 226 3.74 18.69 -21.71
CA LEU A 226 4.76 18.12 -22.60
C LEU A 226 5.26 19.15 -23.63
N SER A 227 4.38 19.95 -24.22
CA SER A 227 4.76 20.98 -25.20
C SER A 227 5.55 22.15 -24.60
N VAL A 228 5.44 22.41 -23.30
CA VAL A 228 6.21 23.46 -22.59
C VAL A 228 7.64 22.99 -22.31
N ALA A 229 7.80 21.77 -21.82
CA ALA A 229 9.10 21.18 -21.52
C ALA A 229 9.90 20.79 -22.79
N LEU A 230 9.22 20.29 -23.84
CA LEU A 230 9.86 19.96 -25.13
C LEU A 230 10.61 21.15 -25.75
N LYS A 231 10.11 22.40 -25.58
CA LYS A 231 10.81 23.63 -26.04
C LYS A 231 12.19 23.80 -25.40
N ARG A 232 12.37 23.32 -24.17
CA ARG A 232 13.60 23.42 -23.36
C ARG A 232 14.48 22.16 -23.45
N GLY A 233 14.19 21.25 -24.39
CA GLY A 233 15.00 20.07 -24.67
C GLY A 233 14.76 18.85 -23.78
N TRP A 234 13.67 18.83 -23.00
CA TRP A 234 13.29 17.66 -22.19
C TRP A 234 12.92 16.47 -23.08
N ARG A 235 13.37 15.26 -22.71
CA ARG A 235 13.11 14.04 -23.46
C ARG A 235 11.84 13.35 -22.95
N VAL A 236 10.87 13.07 -23.82
CA VAL A 236 9.62 12.43 -23.41
C VAL A 236 9.83 10.93 -23.14
N MET A 237 9.33 10.43 -22.01
CA MET A 237 9.38 9.02 -21.61
C MET A 237 8.08 8.61 -20.91
N THR A 238 7.49 7.48 -21.27
CA THR A 238 6.34 6.91 -20.55
C THR A 238 6.82 5.79 -19.62
N PRO A 239 6.67 5.92 -18.29
CA PRO A 239 7.08 4.88 -17.34
C PRO A 239 6.00 3.81 -17.13
N PRO A 240 6.35 2.63 -16.59
CA PRO A 240 5.38 1.66 -16.09
C PRO A 240 4.75 2.12 -14.75
N SER A 241 3.46 1.85 -14.56
CA SER A 241 2.77 2.08 -13.28
C SER A 241 3.19 1.12 -12.16
N LEU A 242 3.74 -0.05 -12.52
CA LEU A 242 4.19 -1.08 -11.60
C LEU A 242 5.72 -1.06 -11.47
N VAL A 243 6.19 -1.06 -10.23
CA VAL A 243 7.62 -1.06 -9.86
C VAL A 243 7.87 -2.09 -8.75
N TYR A 244 9.12 -2.54 -8.58
CA TYR A 244 9.47 -3.32 -7.41
C TYR A 244 9.45 -2.45 -6.15
N SER A 245 8.99 -3.00 -5.02
CA SER A 245 8.91 -2.31 -3.73
C SER A 245 10.25 -1.67 -3.31
N HIS A 246 11.36 -2.34 -3.59
CA HIS A 246 12.71 -1.83 -3.30
C HIS A 246 13.10 -0.60 -4.14
N ILE A 247 12.51 -0.38 -5.33
CA ILE A 247 12.75 0.84 -6.12
C ILE A 247 11.98 2.02 -5.52
N ALA A 248 10.73 1.81 -5.06
CA ALA A 248 9.99 2.83 -4.32
C ALA A 248 10.71 3.23 -3.03
N SER A 249 11.13 2.25 -2.23
CA SER A 249 11.93 2.48 -1.01
C SER A 249 13.24 3.22 -1.28
N ALA A 250 13.97 2.83 -2.34
CA ALA A 250 15.22 3.51 -2.73
C ALA A 250 15.02 4.97 -3.15
N CYS A 251 13.82 5.36 -3.60
CA CYS A 251 13.48 6.75 -3.94
C CYS A 251 13.04 7.59 -2.71
N GLY A 252 12.78 6.95 -1.56
CA GLY A 252 12.28 7.58 -0.33
C GLY A 252 10.83 7.20 0.04
N PHE A 253 10.13 6.42 -0.79
CA PHE A 253 8.75 6.01 -0.55
C PHE A 253 8.71 4.75 0.32
N MET A 254 8.54 4.94 1.62
CA MET A 254 8.37 3.84 2.58
C MET A 254 7.01 3.16 2.38
N PRO A 255 6.88 1.83 2.59
CA PRO A 255 5.59 1.14 2.48
C PRO A 255 4.57 1.59 3.53
N ARG A 256 5.05 2.14 4.64
CA ARG A 256 4.27 2.80 5.71
C ARG A 256 4.90 4.15 6.02
N ASP A 257 4.09 5.13 6.37
CA ASP A 257 4.55 6.46 6.82
C ASP A 257 4.91 6.49 8.32
N GLN A 258 5.15 7.69 8.86
CA GLN A 258 5.53 7.94 10.26
C GLN A 258 4.46 7.50 11.27
N HIS A 259 3.19 7.38 10.85
CA HIS A 259 2.08 6.90 11.68
C HIS A 259 1.84 5.40 11.51
N GLY A 260 2.63 4.74 10.66
CA GLY A 260 2.51 3.32 10.34
C GLY A 260 1.48 3.04 9.25
N GLU A 261 0.94 4.04 8.57
CA GLU A 261 -0.15 3.87 7.60
C GLU A 261 0.38 3.59 6.20
N THR A 262 -0.27 2.66 5.49
CA THR A 262 0.19 2.18 4.19
C THR A 262 -0.22 3.16 3.10
N GLN A 263 0.71 3.98 2.60
CA GLN A 263 0.44 4.94 1.51
C GLN A 263 0.58 4.33 0.10
N VAL A 264 1.15 3.13 -0.02
CA VAL A 264 1.53 2.48 -1.28
C VAL A 264 0.73 1.19 -1.51
N TYR A 265 0.00 1.11 -2.63
CA TYR A 265 -0.71 -0.11 -3.01
C TYR A 265 0.25 -1.23 -3.45
N GLY A 266 0.28 -2.34 -2.69
CA GLY A 266 0.96 -3.57 -3.08
C GLY A 266 0.09 -4.46 -3.97
N ILE A 267 0.72 -5.27 -4.83
CA ILE A 267 0.04 -6.26 -5.66
C ILE A 267 -0.07 -7.58 -4.91
N GLY A 268 -1.30 -8.07 -4.74
CA GLY A 268 -1.55 -9.43 -4.25
C GLY A 268 -1.00 -10.47 -5.23
N GLN A 269 -0.08 -11.30 -4.75
CA GLN A 269 0.48 -12.44 -5.47
C GLN A 269 0.43 -13.64 -4.53
N GLU A 270 -0.18 -14.75 -4.97
CA GLU A 270 -0.37 -15.96 -4.15
C GLU A 270 0.96 -16.59 -3.73
N GLU A 271 1.94 -16.54 -4.64
CA GLU A 271 3.34 -16.84 -4.40
C GLU A 271 4.17 -15.57 -4.67
N PRO A 272 5.17 -15.24 -3.82
CA PRO A 272 6.19 -14.26 -4.20
C PRO A 272 6.84 -14.68 -5.53
N ALA A 273 7.12 -13.72 -6.40
CA ALA A 273 7.94 -13.98 -7.58
C ALA A 273 9.23 -14.74 -7.17
N ALA A 274 9.72 -15.67 -8.01
CA ALA A 274 10.77 -16.67 -7.71
C ALA A 274 12.19 -16.11 -7.40
N ASN A 275 12.26 -14.86 -6.99
CA ASN A 275 13.41 -14.04 -6.63
C ASN A 275 13.15 -13.17 -5.36
N GLY A 276 11.97 -13.27 -4.74
CA GLY A 276 11.54 -12.51 -3.56
C GLY A 276 11.06 -11.07 -3.82
N ALA A 277 10.95 -10.63 -5.09
CA ALA A 277 10.69 -9.22 -5.41
C ALA A 277 9.19 -8.90 -5.55
N SER A 278 8.60 -8.34 -4.49
CA SER A 278 7.23 -7.79 -4.48
C SER A 278 7.07 -6.59 -5.43
N LEU A 279 5.89 -6.46 -6.03
CA LEU A 279 5.48 -5.34 -6.89
C LEU A 279 4.51 -4.41 -6.17
N VAL A 280 4.65 -3.11 -6.43
CA VAL A 280 3.77 -2.03 -5.96
C VAL A 280 3.36 -1.13 -7.12
N LEU A 281 2.24 -0.44 -6.97
CA LEU A 281 1.87 0.68 -7.85
C LEU A 281 2.62 1.95 -7.43
N ALA A 282 3.09 2.72 -8.40
CA ALA A 282 3.87 3.93 -8.16
C ALA A 282 2.96 5.14 -7.84
N GLY A 283 3.23 5.82 -6.72
CA GLY A 283 2.57 7.09 -6.33
C GLY A 283 3.03 8.33 -7.11
N THR A 284 3.98 8.16 -8.02
CA THR A 284 4.49 9.15 -8.98
C THR A 284 5.36 8.47 -10.06
N ALA A 285 5.47 9.07 -11.24
CA ALA A 285 6.46 8.70 -12.28
C ALA A 285 7.93 8.90 -11.85
N GLU A 286 8.20 9.66 -10.79
CA GLU A 286 9.54 9.84 -10.22
C GLU A 286 10.23 8.49 -9.96
N ILE A 287 9.52 7.55 -9.31
CA ILE A 287 10.04 6.25 -8.88
C ILE A 287 10.54 5.41 -10.07
N PRO A 288 9.73 5.15 -11.12
CA PRO A 288 10.21 4.46 -12.31
C PRO A 288 11.20 5.27 -13.16
N PHE A 289 11.16 6.61 -13.14
CA PHE A 289 12.18 7.43 -13.79
C PHE A 289 13.54 7.26 -13.10
N ALA A 290 13.65 7.51 -11.80
CA ALA A 290 14.84 7.28 -11.00
C ALA A 290 15.39 5.85 -11.19
N GLY A 291 14.51 4.84 -11.07
CA GLY A 291 14.82 3.43 -11.29
C GLY A 291 15.34 3.09 -12.69
N SER A 292 15.03 3.89 -13.72
CA SER A 292 15.47 3.64 -15.10
C SER A 292 17.00 3.66 -15.29
N GLN A 293 17.73 4.33 -14.40
CA GLN A 293 19.20 4.41 -14.41
C GLN A 293 19.87 3.66 -13.24
N ALA A 294 19.12 2.86 -12.47
CA ALA A 294 19.66 2.08 -11.37
C ALA A 294 20.82 1.16 -11.81
N ASN A 295 21.85 1.04 -10.97
CA ASN A 295 23.13 0.36 -11.24
C ASN A 295 23.89 0.84 -12.51
N ARG A 296 23.59 2.02 -13.07
CA ARG A 296 24.33 2.57 -14.23
C ARG A 296 25.39 3.58 -13.80
N THR A 297 26.47 3.62 -14.58
CA THR A 297 27.40 4.76 -14.60
C THR A 297 27.13 5.55 -15.89
N LEU A 298 26.67 6.78 -15.75
CA LEU A 298 26.39 7.73 -16.82
C LEU A 298 27.69 8.44 -17.25
N ALA A 299 27.75 8.91 -18.49
CA ALA A 299 28.83 9.77 -18.95
C ALA A 299 28.55 11.23 -18.55
N GLU A 300 29.61 11.96 -18.18
CA GLU A 300 29.55 13.41 -17.88
C GLU A 300 28.90 14.21 -19.03
N THR A 301 29.13 13.80 -20.28
CA THR A 301 28.55 14.41 -21.50
C THR A 301 27.05 14.16 -21.72
N ASP A 302 26.43 13.22 -20.99
CA ASP A 302 25.00 12.93 -21.10
C ASP A 302 24.15 13.79 -20.13
N LEU A 303 24.78 14.60 -19.29
CA LEU A 303 24.15 15.38 -18.21
C LEU A 303 24.06 16.88 -18.56
N PRO A 304 22.97 17.59 -18.18
CA PRO A 304 21.85 17.09 -17.38
C PRO A 304 20.89 16.20 -18.19
N LEU A 305 20.60 15.00 -17.67
CA LEU A 305 19.72 14.04 -18.34
C LEU A 305 18.27 14.34 -17.97
N LYS A 306 17.64 15.27 -18.69
CA LYS A 306 16.28 15.76 -18.44
C LYS A 306 15.20 14.91 -19.13
N VAL A 307 14.29 14.30 -18.36
CA VAL A 307 13.16 13.49 -18.87
C VAL A 307 11.80 13.99 -18.34
N ILE A 308 10.75 13.90 -19.16
CA ILE A 308 9.37 14.27 -18.76
C ILE A 308 8.36 13.22 -19.25
N GLY A 309 7.28 12.98 -18.51
CA GLY A 309 6.18 12.17 -19.02
C GLY A 309 4.94 12.06 -18.14
N PRO A 310 3.79 11.68 -18.71
CA PRO A 310 2.59 11.36 -17.97
C PRO A 310 2.65 9.94 -17.38
N SER A 311 2.09 9.77 -16.18
CA SER A 311 1.73 8.45 -15.63
C SER A 311 0.42 8.51 -14.86
N ARG A 312 -0.25 7.36 -14.72
CA ARG A 312 -1.20 7.14 -13.63
C ARG A 312 -0.39 6.94 -12.34
N CYS A 313 -0.81 7.61 -11.29
CA CYS A 313 -0.17 7.65 -9.98
C CYS A 313 -1.17 7.12 -8.97
N TYR A 314 -0.73 6.22 -8.08
CA TYR A 314 -1.61 5.52 -7.15
C TYR A 314 -1.17 5.76 -5.71
N ARG A 315 -2.08 6.28 -4.88
CA ARG A 315 -1.83 6.59 -3.47
C ARG A 315 -2.99 6.10 -2.63
N ALA A 316 -2.69 5.38 -1.56
CA ALA A 316 -3.73 4.85 -0.68
C ALA A 316 -4.38 5.94 0.20
N GLU A 317 -3.74 7.11 0.34
CA GLU A 317 -4.25 8.30 1.06
C GLU A 317 -4.80 7.94 2.46
N ALA A 318 -4.09 7.03 3.14
CA ALA A 318 -4.36 6.68 4.53
C ALA A 318 -4.05 7.87 5.45
N GLY A 319 -4.58 7.87 6.68
CA GLY A 319 -4.53 9.01 7.61
C GLY A 319 -5.45 10.18 7.25
N ALA A 320 -5.64 10.49 5.97
CA ALA A 320 -6.37 11.67 5.50
C ALA A 320 -7.92 11.56 5.60
N ARG A 321 -8.46 10.59 6.36
CA ARG A 321 -9.91 10.36 6.44
C ARG A 321 -10.63 11.55 7.07
N GLY A 322 -11.52 12.18 6.29
CA GLY A 322 -12.32 13.34 6.70
C GLY A 322 -11.71 14.71 6.39
N VAL A 323 -10.47 14.79 5.87
CA VAL A 323 -9.80 16.07 5.54
C VAL A 323 -9.55 16.18 4.04
N ASP A 324 -10.27 17.09 3.37
CA ASP A 324 -10.19 17.38 1.92
C ASP A 324 -10.39 16.16 0.98
N THR A 325 -11.09 15.11 1.43
CA THR A 325 -11.45 13.95 0.60
C THR A 325 -12.60 14.20 -0.39
N LYS A 326 -13.17 15.41 -0.43
CA LYS A 326 -14.28 15.76 -1.33
C LYS A 326 -13.75 16.15 -2.72
N GLY A 327 -14.23 15.45 -3.74
CA GLY A 327 -14.01 15.80 -5.15
C GLY A 327 -12.70 15.29 -5.72
N LEU A 328 -11.98 16.13 -6.46
CA LEU A 328 -10.74 15.79 -7.18
C LEU A 328 -9.46 16.19 -6.43
N TYR A 329 -9.56 16.76 -5.23
CA TYR A 329 -8.40 17.34 -4.55
C TYR A 329 -7.46 16.28 -3.92
N ARG A 330 -8.03 15.21 -3.36
CA ARG A 330 -7.32 14.04 -2.83
C ARG A 330 -8.03 12.77 -3.33
N VAL A 331 -7.34 11.97 -4.13
CA VAL A 331 -7.91 10.84 -4.91
C VAL A 331 -6.90 9.71 -5.06
N HIS A 332 -7.36 8.46 -5.09
CA HIS A 332 -6.49 7.28 -5.03
C HIS A 332 -5.73 6.95 -6.32
N GLU A 333 -6.30 7.28 -7.48
CA GLU A 333 -5.62 7.21 -8.77
C GLU A 333 -5.78 8.54 -9.50
N PHE A 334 -4.68 9.08 -10.02
CA PHE A 334 -4.70 10.29 -10.82
C PHE A 334 -3.62 10.32 -11.90
N THR A 335 -3.83 11.13 -12.94
CA THR A 335 -2.78 11.40 -13.93
C THR A 335 -1.89 12.56 -13.46
N LYS A 336 -0.57 12.35 -13.45
CA LYS A 336 0.44 13.40 -13.20
C LYS A 336 1.40 13.48 -14.38
N VAL A 337 1.85 14.68 -14.75
CA VAL A 337 2.97 14.87 -15.68
C VAL A 337 4.20 15.21 -14.87
N GLU A 338 5.22 14.36 -14.90
CA GLU A 338 6.40 14.45 -14.05
C GLU A 338 7.64 14.79 -14.87
N MET A 339 8.47 15.68 -14.34
CA MET A 339 9.83 15.97 -14.77
C MET A 339 10.81 15.29 -13.81
N PHE A 340 11.88 14.71 -14.36
CA PHE A 340 12.97 14.14 -13.58
C PHE A 340 14.31 14.40 -14.27
N ALA A 341 15.36 14.66 -13.49
CA ALA A 341 16.69 14.89 -14.02
C ALA A 341 17.78 14.25 -13.16
N TRP A 342 18.85 13.83 -13.84
CA TRP A 342 20.15 13.55 -13.23
C TRP A 342 21.12 14.66 -13.63
N THR A 343 21.91 15.14 -12.68
CA THR A 343 22.84 16.27 -12.84
C THR A 343 24.22 15.93 -12.28
N VAL A 344 25.25 16.62 -12.77
CA VAL A 344 26.61 16.56 -12.22
C VAL A 344 26.59 17.14 -10.80
N PRO A 345 27.14 16.45 -9.77
CA PRO A 345 27.23 16.99 -8.42
C PRO A 345 28.21 18.18 -8.35
N PRO A 346 28.07 19.11 -7.38
CA PRO A 346 29.00 20.22 -7.19
C PRO A 346 30.41 19.73 -6.82
N ALA A 347 31.41 20.58 -7.05
CA ALA A 347 32.82 20.22 -6.86
C ALA A 347 33.14 19.85 -5.40
N SER A 348 32.56 20.57 -4.43
CA SER A 348 32.70 20.32 -2.98
C SER A 348 32.37 18.86 -2.60
N SER A 349 31.20 18.36 -3.01
CA SER A 349 30.73 16.98 -2.79
C SER A 349 31.46 15.91 -3.62
N THR A 350 32.57 16.25 -4.28
CA THR A 350 33.50 15.28 -4.88
C THR A 350 34.82 15.16 -4.12
N SER A 351 35.03 15.96 -3.07
CA SER A 351 36.26 15.97 -2.28
C SER A 351 36.10 15.21 -0.96
N GLU A 352 37.13 14.51 -0.50
CA GLU A 352 37.05 13.74 0.75
C GLU A 352 37.08 14.59 2.04
N ASN A 353 37.15 15.92 1.91
CA ASN A 353 37.21 16.87 3.02
C ASN A 353 35.94 17.75 3.02
N GLU A 354 34.79 17.14 3.30
CA GLU A 354 33.51 17.87 3.41
C GLU A 354 33.47 18.72 4.68
N GLY A 355 34.02 19.93 4.58
CA GLY A 355 33.61 21.07 5.40
C GLY A 355 32.38 21.73 4.77
N PHE A 356 31.49 22.27 5.61
CA PHE A 356 30.47 23.22 5.15
C PHE A 356 31.13 24.60 5.01
N ASP A 357 32.01 24.75 4.02
CA ASP A 357 32.75 25.99 3.78
C ASP A 357 31.87 26.98 3.00
N THR A 358 31.60 28.14 3.62
CA THR A 358 30.62 29.14 3.17
C THR A 358 31.04 29.96 1.95
N ASP A 359 32.23 29.73 1.40
CA ASP A 359 32.89 30.66 0.48
C ASP A 359 32.59 30.36 -1.01
N ASP A 360 31.94 29.24 -1.32
CA ASP A 360 31.56 28.80 -2.69
C ASP A 360 30.15 29.30 -3.14
N GLU A 361 29.50 30.18 -2.35
CA GLU A 361 28.12 30.68 -2.53
C GLU A 361 27.79 31.35 -3.90
N GLN A 362 28.76 31.54 -4.81
CA GLN A 362 28.61 32.37 -6.01
C GLN A 362 28.59 31.60 -7.35
N GLN A 363 28.68 30.27 -7.35
CA GLN A 363 28.59 29.46 -8.58
C GLN A 363 27.35 28.56 -8.59
N GLN A 364 26.30 28.99 -9.29
CA GLN A 364 25.08 28.21 -9.46
C GLN A 364 25.40 26.85 -10.09
N THR A 365 24.91 25.78 -9.48
CA THR A 365 25.24 24.39 -9.87
C THR A 365 24.29 23.90 -10.96
N GLN A 366 24.69 22.87 -11.72
CA GLN A 366 23.81 22.21 -12.68
C GLN A 366 22.54 21.62 -12.01
N THR A 367 22.60 21.32 -10.71
CA THR A 367 21.42 20.89 -9.93
C THR A 367 20.43 22.05 -9.76
N GLU A 368 20.90 23.23 -9.32
CA GLU A 368 20.06 24.43 -9.17
C GLU A 368 19.57 24.98 -10.53
N GLU A 369 20.41 24.98 -11.58
CA GLU A 369 20.01 25.40 -12.94
C GLU A 369 18.78 24.61 -13.45
N VAL A 370 18.76 23.30 -13.20
CA VAL A 370 17.67 22.41 -13.63
C VAL A 370 16.45 22.52 -12.70
N PHE A 371 16.65 22.84 -11.42
CA PHE A 371 15.58 23.11 -10.46
C PHE A 371 14.82 24.40 -10.82
N ASP A 372 15.54 25.50 -11.05
CA ASP A 372 14.98 26.75 -11.56
C ASP A 372 14.27 26.54 -12.91
N GLU A 373 14.81 25.69 -13.79
CA GLU A 373 14.17 25.36 -15.06
C GLU A 373 12.83 24.63 -14.87
N MET A 374 12.73 23.71 -13.90
CA MET A 374 11.46 23.05 -13.55
C MET A 374 10.44 24.05 -12.99
N ILE A 375 10.85 24.92 -12.07
CA ILE A 375 9.98 25.97 -11.49
C ILE A 375 9.50 26.94 -12.58
N ALA A 376 10.36 27.28 -13.54
CA ALA A 376 10.00 28.09 -14.71
C ALA A 376 9.05 27.37 -15.70
N ILE A 377 9.08 26.03 -15.78
CA ILE A 377 8.11 25.24 -16.55
C ILE A 377 6.74 25.25 -15.85
N GLN A 378 6.70 24.98 -14.55
CA GLN A 378 5.48 25.03 -13.74
C GLN A 378 4.85 26.42 -13.81
N THR A 379 5.67 27.47 -13.68
CA THR A 379 5.24 28.87 -13.77
C THR A 379 4.70 29.23 -15.17
N GLU A 380 5.34 28.82 -16.28
CA GLU A 380 4.80 29.03 -17.64
C GLU A 380 3.43 28.36 -17.80
N ILE A 381 3.29 27.14 -17.28
CA ILE A 381 2.04 26.36 -17.36
C ILE A 381 0.91 27.09 -16.63
N LEU A 382 1.09 27.41 -15.34
CA LEU A 382 0.07 28.05 -14.50
C LEU A 382 -0.29 29.45 -15.01
N THR A 383 0.72 30.24 -15.40
CA THR A 383 0.53 31.56 -16.02
C THR A 383 -0.36 31.46 -17.26
N SER A 384 -0.04 30.54 -18.17
CA SER A 384 -0.74 30.38 -19.45
C SER A 384 -2.12 29.75 -19.35
N LEU A 385 -2.38 28.99 -18.28
CA LEU A 385 -3.72 28.51 -17.92
C LEU A 385 -4.60 29.62 -17.35
N GLY A 386 -4.02 30.73 -16.89
CA GLY A 386 -4.72 31.86 -16.28
C GLY A 386 -5.04 31.67 -14.80
N LEU A 387 -4.33 30.76 -14.11
CA LEU A 387 -4.57 30.46 -12.70
C LEU A 387 -3.82 31.44 -11.79
N HIS A 388 -4.48 31.91 -10.72
CA HIS A 388 -3.81 32.62 -9.63
C HIS A 388 -3.16 31.59 -8.69
N ALA A 389 -1.90 31.82 -8.32
CA ALA A 389 -1.15 30.88 -7.49
C ALA A 389 -0.05 31.56 -6.65
N ARG A 390 0.40 30.91 -5.58
CA ARG A 390 1.54 31.33 -4.75
C ARG A 390 2.67 30.30 -4.81
N VAL A 391 3.91 30.77 -4.88
CA VAL A 391 5.13 29.94 -4.90
C VAL A 391 5.72 29.92 -3.48
N LEU A 392 5.98 28.72 -2.96
CA LEU A 392 6.38 28.48 -1.58
C LEU A 392 7.71 27.72 -1.51
N GLU A 393 8.66 28.21 -0.72
CA GLU A 393 9.79 27.41 -0.23
C GLU A 393 9.31 26.63 1.00
N MET A 394 9.27 25.30 0.87
CA MET A 394 8.62 24.43 1.85
C MET A 394 9.54 24.16 3.06
N PRO A 395 8.98 24.09 4.27
CA PRO A 395 9.76 24.01 5.49
C PRO A 395 10.30 22.60 5.76
N THR A 396 11.21 22.47 6.72
CA THR A 396 11.90 21.21 7.05
C THR A 396 10.95 20.04 7.32
N THR A 397 9.80 20.29 7.96
CA THR A 397 8.80 19.26 8.30
C THR A 397 8.06 18.67 7.08
N ASP A 398 8.07 19.33 5.92
CA ASP A 398 7.38 18.89 4.70
C ASP A 398 8.33 18.54 3.52
N LEU A 399 9.63 18.36 3.80
CA LEU A 399 10.59 17.84 2.82
C LEU A 399 10.48 16.32 2.55
N GLY A 400 9.62 15.61 3.28
CA GLY A 400 9.55 14.15 3.26
C GLY A 400 10.90 13.49 3.58
N ALA A 401 11.21 12.36 2.93
CA ALA A 401 12.45 11.62 3.16
C ALA A 401 13.63 12.05 2.26
N SER A 402 13.36 12.35 0.99
CA SER A 402 14.38 12.43 -0.07
C SER A 402 14.86 13.84 -0.41
N ALA A 403 14.02 14.87 -0.25
CA ALA A 403 14.38 16.24 -0.62
C ALA A 403 15.37 16.88 0.36
N THR A 404 16.33 17.65 -0.16
CA THR A 404 17.08 18.64 0.62
C THR A 404 16.39 20.01 0.62
N ARG A 405 15.71 20.32 -0.50
CA ARG A 405 15.03 21.58 -0.79
C ARG A 405 13.80 21.29 -1.65
N LYS A 406 12.68 21.96 -1.38
CA LYS A 406 11.38 21.73 -2.04
C LYS A 406 10.67 23.06 -2.30
N ILE A 407 10.32 23.30 -3.56
CA ILE A 407 9.42 24.40 -3.94
C ILE A 407 8.08 23.83 -4.35
N ASP A 408 7.01 24.28 -3.70
CA ASP A 408 5.64 24.00 -4.14
C ASP A 408 5.01 25.25 -4.75
N ILE A 409 4.02 25.04 -5.61
CA ILE A 409 3.16 26.09 -6.13
C ILE A 409 1.71 25.69 -5.89
N GLU A 410 1.00 26.54 -5.19
CA GLU A 410 -0.38 26.34 -4.82
C GLU A 410 -1.29 27.25 -5.65
N ALA A 411 -2.24 26.67 -6.37
CA ALA A 411 -3.27 27.44 -7.07
C ALA A 411 -4.42 27.78 -6.11
N TRP A 412 -5.13 28.86 -6.39
CA TRP A 412 -6.34 29.21 -5.64
C TRP A 412 -7.60 28.52 -6.21
N PHE A 413 -8.50 28.13 -5.31
CA PHE A 413 -9.74 27.42 -5.57
C PHE A 413 -10.93 28.22 -4.99
N PRO A 414 -11.82 28.79 -5.83
CA PRO A 414 -13.00 29.51 -5.38
C PRO A 414 -13.81 28.81 -4.29
N SER A 415 -14.04 27.49 -4.39
CA SER A 415 -14.88 26.79 -3.42
C SER A 415 -14.14 26.36 -2.14
N ARG A 416 -12.81 26.50 -2.07
CA ARG A 416 -12.02 26.28 -0.84
C ARG A 416 -11.70 27.58 -0.11
N ALA A 417 -12.28 28.74 -0.45
CA ALA A 417 -11.92 30.03 0.15
C ALA A 417 -11.96 30.09 1.71
N SER A 418 -12.68 29.19 2.38
CA SER A 418 -12.72 29.04 3.85
C SER A 418 -11.73 28.00 4.44
N ILE A 419 -10.87 27.39 3.61
CA ILE A 419 -9.92 26.32 3.94
C ILE A 419 -8.56 26.72 3.32
N ASP A 420 -7.47 26.73 4.09
CA ASP A 420 -6.12 27.09 3.62
C ASP A 420 -6.02 28.44 2.87
N ASN A 421 -6.89 29.40 3.22
CA ASN A 421 -7.08 30.68 2.51
C ASN A 421 -7.46 30.52 1.02
N GLY A 422 -8.03 29.38 0.63
CA GLY A 422 -8.38 29.02 -0.73
C GLY A 422 -7.24 28.44 -1.57
N TYR A 423 -6.01 28.36 -1.06
CA TYR A 423 -4.87 27.82 -1.82
C TYR A 423 -4.72 26.30 -1.67
N GLY A 424 -4.12 25.65 -2.67
CA GLY A 424 -3.75 24.24 -2.60
C GLY A 424 -2.72 23.80 -3.65
N GLU A 425 -1.75 22.97 -3.24
CA GLU A 425 -0.66 22.44 -4.08
C GLU A 425 -1.17 21.88 -5.42
N VAL A 426 -0.65 22.41 -6.54
CA VAL A 426 -0.89 21.86 -7.89
C VAL A 426 0.39 21.37 -8.56
N THR A 427 1.55 21.86 -8.11
CA THR A 427 2.89 21.42 -8.51
C THR A 427 3.85 21.49 -7.33
N SER A 428 4.82 20.61 -7.35
CA SER A 428 5.88 20.43 -6.35
C SER A 428 7.17 20.10 -7.09
N ALA A 429 8.31 20.64 -6.67
CA ALA A 429 9.64 20.36 -7.22
C ALA A 429 10.62 20.13 -6.08
N SER A 430 11.53 19.15 -6.20
CA SER A 430 12.52 18.85 -5.16
C SER A 430 13.91 18.58 -5.71
N ILE A 431 14.93 19.11 -5.03
CA ILE A 431 16.31 18.65 -5.15
C ILE A 431 16.49 17.50 -4.15
N CYS A 432 16.96 16.35 -4.62
CA CYS A 432 17.17 15.15 -3.80
C CYS A 432 18.66 14.80 -3.58
N THR A 433 19.58 15.68 -4.00
CA THR A 433 21.04 15.47 -4.00
C THR A 433 21.39 14.06 -4.46
N ASP A 434 22.31 13.36 -3.80
CA ASP A 434 22.66 11.97 -4.13
C ASP A 434 21.84 10.92 -3.34
N TYR A 435 20.86 11.32 -2.51
CA TYR A 435 20.08 10.43 -1.63
C TYR A 435 19.51 9.21 -2.37
N GLN A 436 18.91 9.45 -3.54
CA GLN A 436 18.34 8.42 -4.41
C GLN A 436 19.43 7.70 -5.23
N ALA A 437 20.46 8.43 -5.67
CA ALA A 437 21.56 7.88 -6.47
C ALA A 437 22.43 6.89 -5.68
N ARG A 438 22.68 7.16 -4.39
CA ARG A 438 23.35 6.24 -3.44
C ARG A 438 22.53 4.99 -3.17
N ARG A 439 21.20 5.11 -3.06
CA ARG A 439 20.28 3.97 -2.85
C ARG A 439 20.07 3.14 -4.12
N LEU A 440 20.06 3.76 -5.31
CA LEU A 440 19.91 3.11 -6.62
C LEU A 440 21.24 2.71 -7.30
N ASN A 441 22.39 3.06 -6.70
CA ASN A 441 23.73 2.89 -7.28
C ASN A 441 23.87 3.51 -8.69
N THR A 442 23.31 4.72 -8.87
CA THR A 442 23.44 5.51 -10.11
C THR A 442 24.63 6.47 -9.98
N LYS A 443 25.60 6.35 -10.87
CA LYS A 443 26.89 7.05 -10.79
C LYS A 443 27.18 7.89 -12.03
N ILE A 444 28.10 8.83 -11.91
CA ILE A 444 28.75 9.54 -13.01
C ILE A 444 30.20 9.05 -13.13
N LYS A 445 30.69 8.83 -14.34
CA LYS A 445 32.13 8.73 -14.62
C LYS A 445 32.66 10.14 -14.87
N LEU A 446 33.44 10.67 -13.93
CA LEU A 446 34.15 11.94 -14.09
C LEU A 446 35.37 11.72 -15.00
N GLU A 447 35.62 12.65 -15.93
CA GLU A 447 36.79 12.58 -16.83
C GLU A 447 37.96 13.47 -16.35
N ARG A 448 37.88 14.02 -15.14
CA ARG A 448 38.84 14.96 -14.56
C ARG A 448 39.11 14.65 -13.08
N GLY A 449 40.37 14.78 -12.65
CA GLY A 449 40.81 14.57 -11.26
C GLY A 449 41.15 13.11 -10.91
N ASP A 450 41.53 12.87 -9.65
CA ASP A 450 41.83 11.53 -9.13
C ASP A 450 40.58 10.68 -8.85
N VAL A 451 39.42 11.33 -8.63
CA VAL A 451 38.12 10.70 -8.39
C VAL A 451 37.51 10.23 -9.71
N LYS A 452 37.53 8.91 -9.95
CA LYS A 452 37.12 8.30 -11.22
C LYS A 452 35.61 8.09 -11.38
N SER A 453 34.85 8.28 -10.30
CA SER A 453 33.39 8.21 -10.31
C SER A 453 32.80 8.85 -9.05
N ALA A 454 31.69 9.57 -9.20
CA ALA A 454 30.88 10.08 -8.10
C ALA A 454 29.42 9.56 -8.23
N PHE A 455 28.56 9.88 -7.28
CA PHE A 455 27.10 9.77 -7.46
C PHE A 455 26.58 10.98 -8.23
N VAL A 456 25.46 10.82 -8.94
CA VAL A 456 24.76 11.95 -9.58
C VAL A 456 23.79 12.59 -8.62
N HIS A 457 23.53 13.89 -8.78
CA HIS A 457 22.43 14.55 -8.11
C HIS A 457 21.11 14.31 -8.86
N THR A 458 20.02 14.00 -8.15
CA THR A 458 18.67 13.90 -8.73
C THR A 458 17.81 15.12 -8.38
N VAL A 459 16.96 15.52 -9.34
CA VAL A 459 15.95 16.57 -9.20
C VAL A 459 14.64 16.03 -9.76
N ASN A 460 13.51 16.28 -9.09
CA ASN A 460 12.17 15.91 -9.54
C ASN A 460 11.26 17.14 -9.59
N GLY A 461 10.18 17.06 -10.37
CA GLY A 461 9.15 18.10 -10.36
C GLY A 461 7.87 17.77 -11.09
N THR A 462 6.74 17.90 -10.40
CA THR A 462 5.39 17.84 -10.96
C THR A 462 5.20 18.98 -11.95
N ALA A 463 5.14 18.72 -13.26
CA ALA A 463 4.81 19.74 -14.26
C ALA A 463 3.33 20.14 -14.18
N LEU A 464 2.45 19.18 -13.88
CA LEU A 464 1.11 19.39 -13.32
C LEU A 464 0.52 18.09 -12.73
N ALA A 465 -0.28 18.22 -11.67
CA ALA A 465 -1.22 17.21 -11.23
C ALA A 465 -2.58 17.47 -11.90
N VAL A 466 -3.04 16.56 -12.78
CA VAL A 466 -4.23 16.80 -13.62
C VAL A 466 -5.50 17.08 -12.80
N PRO A 467 -5.87 16.32 -11.75
CA PRO A 467 -7.18 16.48 -11.12
C PRO A 467 -7.34 17.84 -10.43
N ARG A 468 -6.29 18.29 -9.71
CA ARG A 468 -6.29 19.57 -9.01
C ARG A 468 -6.31 20.76 -9.98
N ILE A 469 -5.54 20.68 -11.07
CA ILE A 469 -5.61 21.69 -12.15
C ILE A 469 -6.99 21.68 -12.83
N LEU A 470 -7.57 20.50 -13.08
CA LEU A 470 -8.89 20.37 -13.71
C LEU A 470 -9.99 20.96 -12.80
N ALA A 471 -9.94 20.71 -11.49
CA ALA A 471 -10.84 21.32 -10.51
C ALA A 471 -10.69 22.85 -10.47
N CYS A 472 -9.46 23.36 -10.33
CA CYS A 472 -9.15 24.78 -10.32
C CYS A 472 -9.63 25.49 -11.60
N LEU A 473 -9.50 24.83 -12.77
CA LEU A 473 -10.01 25.33 -14.06
C LEU A 473 -11.53 25.30 -14.20
N LEU A 474 -12.21 24.29 -13.63
CA LEU A 474 -13.68 24.25 -13.62
C LEU A 474 -14.22 25.43 -12.80
N GLU A 475 -13.71 25.63 -11.59
CA GLU A 475 -14.16 26.69 -10.68
C GLU A 475 -13.79 28.08 -11.18
N SER A 476 -12.52 28.32 -11.52
CA SER A 476 -12.04 29.63 -11.99
C SER A 476 -12.59 30.02 -13.37
N GLY A 477 -13.04 29.04 -14.17
CA GLY A 477 -13.61 29.26 -15.49
C GLY A 477 -15.13 29.41 -15.52
N TRP A 478 -15.84 29.26 -14.40
CA TRP A 478 -17.30 29.19 -14.33
C TRP A 478 -18.00 30.55 -14.49
N GLU A 479 -18.90 30.67 -15.48
CA GLU A 479 -19.79 31.82 -15.70
C GLU A 479 -21.25 31.40 -15.39
N GLU A 480 -21.66 31.60 -14.14
CA GLU A 480 -22.98 31.24 -13.57
C GLU A 480 -24.16 31.64 -14.47
N ARG A 481 -24.17 32.90 -14.94
CA ARG A 481 -25.22 33.46 -15.82
C ARG A 481 -25.38 32.68 -17.15
N THR A 482 -24.35 31.97 -17.59
CA THR A 482 -24.40 31.14 -18.81
C THR A 482 -24.55 29.65 -18.53
N GLY A 483 -24.10 29.16 -17.37
CA GLY A 483 -23.88 27.74 -17.12
C GLY A 483 -22.77 27.16 -18.01
N THR A 484 -21.62 27.83 -18.10
CA THR A 484 -20.48 27.38 -18.92
C THR A 484 -19.14 27.60 -18.21
N VAL A 485 -18.16 26.74 -18.53
CA VAL A 485 -16.75 26.90 -18.14
C VAL A 485 -15.94 27.40 -19.35
N GLU A 486 -15.15 28.45 -19.21
CA GLU A 486 -14.20 28.89 -20.25
C GLU A 486 -12.95 27.97 -20.30
N VAL A 487 -12.60 27.55 -21.52
CA VAL A 487 -11.40 26.76 -21.80
C VAL A 487 -10.20 27.70 -21.99
N PRO A 488 -9.09 27.56 -21.24
CA PRO A 488 -7.89 28.39 -21.43
C PRO A 488 -7.37 28.38 -22.88
N ARG A 489 -6.96 29.55 -23.38
CA ARG A 489 -6.55 29.73 -24.79
C ARG A 489 -5.41 28.80 -25.21
N CYS A 490 -4.49 28.45 -24.31
CA CYS A 490 -3.40 27.51 -24.57
C CYS A 490 -3.90 26.08 -24.86
N LEU A 491 -5.04 25.67 -24.29
CA LEU A 491 -5.60 24.33 -24.41
C LEU A 491 -6.50 24.14 -25.63
N ARG A 492 -7.16 25.21 -26.12
CA ARG A 492 -8.21 25.13 -27.16
C ARG A 492 -7.83 24.30 -28.39
N LYS A 493 -6.59 24.42 -28.89
CA LYS A 493 -6.08 23.66 -30.06
C LYS A 493 -6.04 22.13 -29.89
N TRP A 494 -6.17 21.61 -28.66
CA TRP A 494 -6.31 20.18 -28.37
C TRP A 494 -7.76 19.77 -28.09
N MET A 495 -8.67 20.73 -27.91
CA MET A 495 -10.11 20.48 -27.73
C MET A 495 -10.82 20.37 -29.10
N PRO A 496 -11.91 19.59 -29.21
CA PRO A 496 -12.63 19.41 -30.48
C PRO A 496 -13.12 20.74 -31.06
N GLY A 497 -12.73 21.05 -32.30
CA GLY A 497 -13.15 22.26 -33.00
C GLY A 497 -12.71 23.57 -32.34
N GLU A 498 -11.59 23.55 -31.59
CA GLU A 498 -11.06 24.69 -30.83
C GLU A 498 -12.03 25.23 -29.75
N LEU A 499 -12.83 24.33 -29.16
CA LEU A 499 -13.88 24.63 -28.17
C LEU A 499 -13.46 25.68 -27.13
N GLU A 500 -14.14 26.83 -27.13
CA GLU A 500 -13.84 27.94 -26.21
C GLU A 500 -14.54 27.81 -24.86
N ARG A 501 -15.71 27.17 -24.81
CA ARG A 501 -16.56 27.05 -23.60
C ARG A 501 -17.28 25.71 -23.54
N ILE A 502 -17.21 25.03 -22.39
CA ILE A 502 -17.91 23.77 -22.10
C ILE A 502 -19.37 24.06 -21.71
N GLY A 503 -20.31 23.19 -22.06
CA GLY A 503 -21.75 23.32 -21.75
C GLY A 503 -22.59 24.09 -22.77
N ALA A 504 -21.97 24.98 -23.57
CA ALA A 504 -22.66 25.89 -24.48
C ALA A 504 -23.56 25.23 -25.56
N SER A 505 -23.31 23.96 -25.91
CA SER A 505 -24.08 23.21 -26.91
C SER A 505 -25.35 22.57 -26.34
N ARG A 506 -25.32 22.05 -25.11
CA ARG A 506 -26.37 21.16 -24.54
C ARG A 506 -27.73 21.85 -24.43
N ARG A 507 -27.76 23.16 -24.12
CA ARG A 507 -29.00 23.97 -24.08
C ARG A 507 -29.77 24.01 -25.41
N ARG A 508 -29.14 23.82 -26.58
CA ARG A 508 -29.86 23.78 -27.88
C ARG A 508 -30.75 22.54 -28.03
N VAL A 509 -30.47 21.44 -27.34
CA VAL A 509 -31.25 20.20 -27.43
C VAL A 509 -32.50 20.28 -26.54
N HIS A 510 -32.35 20.69 -25.27
CA HIS A 510 -33.50 20.79 -24.37
C HIS A 510 -34.51 21.89 -24.76
N ALA A 511 -34.06 22.97 -25.41
CA ALA A 511 -34.97 23.96 -25.99
C ALA A 511 -35.88 23.39 -27.11
N ALA A 512 -35.50 22.28 -27.75
CA ALA A 512 -36.26 21.65 -28.83
C ALA A 512 -37.21 20.52 -28.37
N SER A 513 -36.97 19.90 -27.21
CA SER A 513 -37.79 18.78 -26.69
C SER A 513 -39.06 19.21 -25.94
N GLY A 514 -39.22 20.51 -25.64
CA GLY A 514 -40.28 21.04 -24.78
C GLY A 514 -41.69 21.10 -25.37
N LYS A 515 -42.29 19.96 -25.79
CA LYS A 515 -43.76 19.80 -25.96
C LYS A 515 -44.20 18.36 -26.27
N ARG A 516 -44.67 17.62 -25.25
CA ARG A 516 -45.84 16.71 -25.31
C ARG A 516 -46.20 16.18 -23.92
N SER A 517 -47.39 16.52 -23.45
CA SER A 517 -47.98 16.04 -22.20
C SER A 517 -49.27 15.28 -22.50
N SER A 518 -49.45 14.11 -21.89
CA SER A 518 -50.70 13.34 -21.94
C SER A 518 -50.88 12.56 -20.63
N PRO A 519 -52.02 12.68 -19.93
CA PRO A 519 -52.20 12.09 -18.60
C PRO A 519 -52.62 10.61 -18.67
N GLY A 520 -52.22 9.84 -17.65
CA GLY A 520 -52.71 8.49 -17.39
C GLY A 520 -53.08 8.33 -15.92
N VAL A 521 -54.31 7.90 -15.62
CA VAL A 521 -54.80 7.66 -14.26
C VAL A 521 -54.73 6.16 -13.96
N GLY A 522 -54.20 5.79 -12.81
CA GLY A 522 -54.12 4.40 -12.34
C GLY A 522 -54.25 4.31 -10.82
N THR A 523 -55.47 4.13 -10.32
CA THR A 523 -55.74 3.92 -8.89
C THR A 523 -55.57 2.45 -8.51
N SER A 524 -54.90 2.15 -7.39
CA SER A 524 -54.97 0.85 -6.73
C SER A 524 -55.16 1.02 -5.22
N THR A 525 -55.95 0.13 -4.63
CA THR A 525 -56.53 0.27 -3.28
C THR A 525 -55.58 -0.23 -2.19
N SER A 526 -55.40 0.53 -1.12
CA SER A 526 -54.65 0.08 0.07
C SER A 526 -55.41 -1.02 0.84
N LEU A 527 -54.76 -2.13 1.13
CA LEU A 527 -55.25 -3.11 2.12
C LEU A 527 -54.65 -2.81 3.49
N ARG A 528 -55.47 -2.73 4.55
CA ARG A 528 -54.97 -2.62 5.93
C ARG A 528 -54.88 -3.99 6.59
N VAL A 529 -53.74 -4.28 7.20
CA VAL A 529 -53.59 -5.21 8.32
C VAL A 529 -52.91 -4.45 9.46
N CYS A 530 -53.17 -4.79 10.72
CA CYS A 530 -52.74 -4.00 11.88
C CYS A 530 -52.40 -4.90 13.08
N THR A 531 -51.55 -4.41 13.98
CA THR A 531 -50.99 -5.09 15.18
C THR A 531 -49.95 -6.16 14.83
N THR A 532 -48.91 -6.40 15.63
CA THR A 532 -48.78 -6.28 17.10
C THR A 532 -47.62 -5.39 17.59
N ARG A 533 -47.49 -5.24 18.91
CA ARG A 533 -46.56 -4.33 19.61
C ARG A 533 -45.23 -5.00 19.94
N GLY A 534 -44.12 -4.29 19.80
CA GLY A 534 -42.87 -4.60 20.51
C GLY A 534 -42.90 -4.11 21.97
N TYR A 535 -42.14 -4.79 22.85
CA TYR A 535 -41.87 -4.36 24.23
C TYR A 535 -40.35 -4.42 24.50
N THR A 536 -39.79 -3.35 25.05
CA THR A 536 -38.36 -3.28 25.43
C THR A 536 -38.14 -3.83 26.84
N ILE A 537 -37.11 -4.66 27.03
CA ILE A 537 -36.73 -5.17 28.36
C ILE A 537 -35.81 -4.18 29.07
N HIS A 538 -36.14 -3.83 30.32
CA HIS A 538 -35.22 -3.21 31.27
C HIS A 538 -34.95 -4.18 32.43
N ILE A 539 -33.74 -4.73 32.51
CA ILE A 539 -33.32 -5.59 33.63
C ILE A 539 -32.91 -4.70 34.81
N CYS A 540 -33.91 -4.27 35.60
CA CYS A 540 -33.74 -3.50 36.83
C CYS A 540 -34.40 -4.24 38.01
N THR A 541 -33.63 -4.62 39.02
CA THR A 541 -34.11 -5.33 40.21
C THR A 541 -34.38 -4.37 41.38
N THR A 542 -35.54 -3.70 41.35
CA THR A 542 -36.08 -2.97 42.50
C THR A 542 -37.45 -3.52 42.89
N SER A 543 -37.62 -3.81 44.17
CA SER A 543 -38.82 -4.42 44.75
C SER A 543 -39.89 -3.39 45.11
N ASP A 544 -41.17 -3.74 44.97
CA ASP A 544 -42.19 -3.22 45.89
C ASP A 544 -43.37 -4.17 46.16
N SER A 545 -44.04 -3.92 47.28
CA SER A 545 -45.05 -4.69 48.02
C SER A 545 -45.93 -5.79 47.37
N LEU A 546 -45.96 -6.94 48.08
CA LEU A 546 -47.01 -7.98 48.24
C LEU A 546 -48.48 -7.45 48.37
N PRO A 547 -49.58 -8.26 48.17
CA PRO A 547 -49.75 -9.56 48.84
C PRO A 547 -50.54 -10.73 48.16
N THR A 548 -50.05 -11.95 48.47
CA THR A 548 -50.79 -13.23 48.72
C THR A 548 -51.99 -13.66 47.86
N ASN A 549 -51.86 -14.82 47.20
CA ASN A 549 -52.52 -16.04 47.69
C ASN A 549 -51.95 -17.36 47.12
N HIS A 550 -52.21 -18.49 47.79
CA HIS A 550 -51.73 -19.83 47.40
C HIS A 550 -52.55 -20.47 46.26
N LYS A 551 -51.87 -21.12 45.30
CA LYS A 551 -52.09 -22.53 44.88
C LYS A 551 -51.09 -23.00 43.81
N ALA A 552 -51.06 -24.32 43.58
CA ALA A 552 -50.37 -25.04 42.49
C ALA A 552 -48.89 -25.47 42.64
N MET A 553 -48.45 -25.87 43.84
CA MET A 553 -47.25 -26.71 43.99
C MET A 553 -47.58 -28.18 43.59
N ALA A 554 -47.66 -28.46 42.28
CA ALA A 554 -48.03 -29.80 41.78
C ALA A 554 -47.58 -30.12 40.34
N ASN A 555 -46.44 -29.61 39.85
CA ASN A 555 -45.87 -30.03 38.55
C ASN A 555 -44.34 -29.93 38.40
N LEU A 556 -43.61 -29.43 39.40
CA LEU A 556 -42.19 -29.04 39.25
C LEU A 556 -41.19 -30.22 39.25
N PHE A 557 -41.60 -31.42 39.70
CA PHE A 557 -40.70 -32.58 39.84
C PHE A 557 -40.63 -33.48 38.60
N GLY A 558 -41.52 -33.34 37.62
CA GLY A 558 -41.50 -34.17 36.40
C GLY A 558 -40.46 -33.71 35.36
N THR A 559 -40.22 -32.40 35.28
CA THR A 559 -39.40 -31.79 34.22
C THR A 559 -37.90 -31.90 34.48
N LEU A 560 -37.48 -31.77 35.74
CA LEU A 560 -36.06 -31.68 36.13
C LEU A 560 -35.27 -32.96 35.81
N ASN A 561 -35.83 -34.14 36.11
CA ASN A 561 -35.18 -35.43 35.85
C ASN A 561 -34.98 -35.72 34.35
N ARG A 562 -35.75 -35.06 33.47
CA ARG A 562 -35.61 -35.20 32.01
C ARG A 562 -34.51 -34.31 31.41
N PHE A 563 -34.02 -33.35 32.19
CA PHE A 563 -32.89 -32.48 31.84
C PHE A 563 -31.56 -33.10 32.32
N ILE A 564 -31.52 -33.57 33.57
CA ILE A 564 -30.32 -34.20 34.17
C ILE A 564 -29.83 -35.41 33.35
N SER A 565 -30.74 -36.22 32.82
CA SER A 565 -30.42 -37.39 31.97
C SER A 565 -29.74 -37.05 30.62
N ARG A 566 -29.47 -35.78 30.30
CA ARG A 566 -28.72 -35.33 29.12
C ARG A 566 -27.41 -34.61 29.43
N LEU A 567 -27.08 -34.41 30.72
CA LEU A 567 -25.84 -33.71 31.13
C LEU A 567 -24.62 -34.63 31.20
N ASP A 568 -24.81 -35.94 31.40
CA ASP A 568 -23.72 -36.93 31.45
C ASP A 568 -23.36 -37.48 30.05
N SER A 569 -23.16 -36.61 29.05
CA SER A 569 -22.76 -36.98 27.69
C SER A 569 -21.52 -36.17 27.27
N GLU A 570 -20.47 -36.87 26.83
CA GLU A 570 -19.19 -36.23 26.46
C GLU A 570 -19.36 -35.23 25.29
N PRO A 571 -18.62 -34.11 25.29
CA PRO A 571 -18.75 -33.08 24.26
C PRO A 571 -18.22 -33.55 22.91
N GLN A 572 -19.13 -33.90 21.99
CA GLN A 572 -18.76 -34.11 20.59
C GLN A 572 -18.45 -32.76 19.92
N ALA A 573 -17.25 -32.66 19.33
CA ALA A 573 -16.89 -31.51 18.49
C ALA A 573 -17.78 -31.46 17.24
N GLN A 574 -18.58 -30.40 17.09
CA GLN A 574 -19.47 -30.23 15.95
C GLN A 574 -18.86 -29.31 14.89
N GLN A 575 -18.93 -29.76 13.64
CA GLN A 575 -18.43 -29.06 12.47
C GLN A 575 -19.37 -27.91 12.09
N HIS A 576 -18.84 -26.79 11.59
CA HIS A 576 -19.65 -25.66 11.16
C HIS A 576 -20.47 -26.00 9.90
N SER A 577 -21.78 -25.78 9.96
CA SER A 577 -22.66 -25.69 8.78
C SER A 577 -23.25 -24.28 8.70
N ARG A 578 -23.00 -23.59 7.57
CA ARG A 578 -23.51 -22.23 7.31
C ARG A 578 -24.97 -22.30 6.85
N SER A 579 -25.93 -22.08 7.74
CA SER A 579 -27.33 -21.81 7.38
C SER A 579 -27.95 -20.71 8.26
N THR A 580 -28.12 -19.52 7.70
CA THR A 580 -28.39 -18.27 8.45
C THR A 580 -29.89 -18.07 8.77
N THR A 581 -30.47 -18.99 9.54
CA THR A 581 -31.86 -18.92 10.03
C THR A 581 -31.97 -19.04 11.57
N GLY A 582 -30.91 -18.66 12.28
CA GLY A 582 -30.90 -18.57 13.75
C GLY A 582 -31.61 -17.32 14.29
N TYR A 583 -31.87 -17.33 15.59
CA TYR A 583 -32.35 -16.20 16.38
C TYR A 583 -31.46 -16.00 17.61
N GLY A 584 -31.54 -14.83 18.25
CA GLY A 584 -30.89 -14.55 19.53
C GLY A 584 -31.39 -13.25 20.15
N PHE A 585 -30.87 -12.93 21.34
CA PHE A 585 -31.10 -11.65 22.00
C PHE A 585 -30.12 -10.60 21.48
N GLN A 586 -30.53 -9.80 20.50
CA GLN A 586 -29.80 -8.62 20.02
C GLN A 586 -29.57 -7.63 21.16
N ILE A 587 -28.35 -7.13 21.26
CA ILE A 587 -27.96 -6.12 22.25
C ILE A 587 -28.35 -4.74 21.72
N LEU A 588 -29.36 -4.10 22.29
CA LEU A 588 -29.77 -2.73 21.90
C LEU A 588 -28.98 -1.63 22.60
N ARG A 589 -28.39 -1.95 23.76
CA ARG A 589 -27.55 -1.04 24.55
C ARG A 589 -26.64 -1.84 25.48
N ASN A 590 -25.42 -1.35 25.65
CA ASN A 590 -24.49 -1.83 26.66
C ASN A 590 -24.03 -0.64 27.52
N ASN A 591 -24.47 -0.59 28.78
CA ASN A 591 -24.01 0.40 29.77
C ASN A 591 -22.78 -0.08 30.58
N ASN A 592 -22.27 -1.28 30.30
CA ASN A 592 -21.17 -1.92 31.02
C ASN A 592 -19.95 -2.04 30.12
N SER A 593 -19.08 -1.03 30.17
CA SER A 593 -17.85 -0.97 29.36
C SER A 593 -16.82 -2.07 29.68
N GLY A 594 -17.02 -2.84 30.74
CA GLY A 594 -16.24 -4.05 31.02
C GLY A 594 -16.65 -5.26 30.16
N LEU A 595 -17.77 -5.18 29.43
CA LEU A 595 -18.24 -6.22 28.52
C LEU A 595 -17.95 -5.84 27.07
N ALA A 596 -17.14 -6.65 26.39
CA ALA A 596 -16.81 -6.53 24.97
C ALA A 596 -18.00 -6.97 24.09
N LEU A 597 -19.09 -6.20 24.17
CA LEU A 597 -20.39 -6.43 23.55
C LEU A 597 -20.87 -5.16 22.82
N GLU A 598 -21.05 -5.28 21.50
CA GLU A 598 -21.41 -4.19 20.59
C GLU A 598 -22.93 -4.05 20.42
N PRO A 599 -23.50 -2.87 20.72
CA PRO A 599 -24.90 -2.59 20.41
C PRO A 599 -25.22 -2.75 18.91
N TRP A 600 -26.43 -3.24 18.63
CA TRP A 600 -27.02 -3.59 17.32
C TRP A 600 -26.35 -4.72 16.55
N PHE A 601 -25.06 -4.98 16.73
CA PHE A 601 -24.31 -6.01 15.99
C PHE A 601 -24.18 -7.35 16.71
N ASP A 602 -24.17 -7.37 18.04
CA ASP A 602 -24.09 -8.62 18.81
C ASP A 602 -25.47 -9.18 19.18
N PHE A 603 -25.57 -10.50 19.10
CA PHE A 603 -26.73 -11.29 19.48
C PHE A 603 -26.29 -12.39 20.46
N ILE A 604 -26.85 -12.40 21.67
CA ILE A 604 -26.63 -13.50 22.63
C ILE A 604 -27.47 -14.69 22.16
N ILE A 605 -26.78 -15.77 21.77
CA ILE A 605 -27.34 -17.01 21.24
C ILE A 605 -27.17 -18.21 22.19
N GLY A 606 -26.36 -18.08 23.24
CA GLY A 606 -26.11 -19.17 24.19
C GLY A 606 -25.71 -18.71 25.59
N LEU A 607 -25.86 -19.61 26.56
CA LEU A 607 -25.43 -19.48 27.96
C LEU A 607 -24.66 -20.75 28.38
N ASN A 608 -23.42 -20.60 28.86
CA ASN A 608 -22.53 -21.69 29.31
C ASN A 608 -22.44 -22.87 28.32
N GLY A 609 -22.25 -22.59 27.03
CA GLY A 609 -22.17 -23.61 25.98
C GLY A 609 -23.51 -24.22 25.54
N HIS A 610 -24.65 -23.81 26.10
CA HIS A 610 -25.99 -24.22 25.65
C HIS A 610 -26.65 -23.12 24.81
N ASN A 611 -27.31 -23.48 23.71
CA ASN A 611 -28.05 -22.53 22.86
C ASN A 611 -29.36 -22.07 23.50
N ILE A 612 -29.76 -20.83 23.19
CA ILE A 612 -31.04 -20.23 23.59
C ILE A 612 -32.06 -20.49 22.48
N ASP A 613 -32.77 -21.62 22.56
CA ASP A 613 -33.76 -22.01 21.55
C ASP A 613 -35.17 -21.40 21.78
N SER A 614 -35.30 -20.44 22.72
CA SER A 614 -36.60 -19.92 23.17
C SER A 614 -36.65 -18.38 23.27
N PRO A 615 -37.71 -17.72 22.75
CA PRO A 615 -37.93 -16.28 22.90
C PRO A 615 -38.45 -15.86 24.28
N ASP A 616 -38.70 -16.81 25.22
CA ASP A 616 -39.26 -16.47 26.52
C ASP A 616 -38.25 -15.75 27.42
N GLN A 617 -38.43 -14.43 27.50
CA GLN A 617 -37.67 -13.50 28.32
C GLN A 617 -37.59 -13.93 29.80
N ASN A 618 -38.61 -14.63 30.31
CA ASN A 618 -38.64 -15.09 31.70
C ASN A 618 -37.68 -16.26 31.94
N LEU A 619 -37.52 -17.16 30.97
CA LEU A 619 -36.57 -18.28 31.07
C LEU A 619 -35.13 -17.75 31.05
N PHE A 620 -34.78 -16.94 30.05
CA PHE A 620 -33.46 -16.31 29.94
C PHE A 620 -33.10 -15.48 31.19
N THR A 621 -34.05 -14.69 31.70
CA THR A 621 -33.85 -13.91 32.93
C THR A 621 -33.69 -14.82 34.16
N THR A 622 -34.43 -15.92 34.24
CA THR A 622 -34.34 -16.89 35.34
C THR A 622 -33.01 -17.64 35.31
N GLU A 623 -32.52 -18.03 34.15
CA GLU A 623 -31.23 -18.72 33.97
C GLU A 623 -30.08 -17.81 34.41
N ILE A 624 -30.03 -16.56 33.93
CA ILE A 624 -29.05 -15.57 34.40
C ILE A 624 -29.16 -15.33 35.91
N GLN A 625 -30.37 -15.16 36.45
CA GLN A 625 -30.56 -14.98 37.90
C GLN A 625 -30.15 -16.22 38.72
N ASN A 626 -30.22 -17.43 38.18
CA ASN A 626 -29.78 -18.66 38.84
C ASN A 626 -28.24 -18.77 38.87
N CYS A 627 -27.53 -18.03 38.02
CA CYS A 627 -26.08 -17.90 38.06
C CYS A 627 -25.57 -16.67 38.84
N ALA A 628 -26.43 -15.98 39.60
CA ALA A 628 -26.06 -14.82 40.41
C ALA A 628 -24.93 -15.13 41.42
N GLY A 629 -23.88 -14.31 41.41
CA GLY A 629 -22.64 -14.53 42.18
C GLY A 629 -21.57 -15.36 41.46
N SER A 630 -21.87 -15.92 40.28
CA SER A 630 -20.94 -16.70 39.45
C SER A 630 -20.59 -16.00 38.14
N THR A 631 -19.51 -16.45 37.50
CA THR A 631 -19.18 -16.07 36.11
C THR A 631 -19.78 -17.09 35.16
N ILE A 632 -20.42 -16.62 34.08
CA ILE A 632 -20.99 -17.44 33.01
C ILE A 632 -20.36 -17.09 31.67
N GLY A 633 -20.33 -18.04 30.73
CA GLY A 633 -20.07 -17.76 29.33
C GLY A 633 -21.35 -17.34 28.60
N LEU A 634 -21.30 -16.23 27.86
CA LEU A 634 -22.32 -15.88 26.87
C LEU A 634 -21.83 -16.32 25.50
N GLY A 635 -22.59 -17.16 24.81
CA GLY A 635 -22.39 -17.42 23.38
C GLY A 635 -22.94 -16.24 22.60
N VAL A 636 -22.07 -15.54 21.85
CA VAL A 636 -22.41 -14.28 21.16
C VAL A 636 -22.09 -14.42 19.66
N TYR A 637 -23.12 -14.26 18.83
CA TYR A 637 -22.96 -14.09 17.39
C TYR A 637 -22.75 -12.60 17.08
N GLY A 638 -21.58 -12.26 16.54
CA GLY A 638 -21.26 -10.91 16.09
C GLY A 638 -21.52 -10.76 14.60
N ALA A 639 -22.58 -10.03 14.23
CA ALA A 639 -23.07 -9.99 12.86
C ALA A 639 -22.11 -9.34 11.85
N LYS A 640 -21.18 -8.49 12.29
CA LYS A 640 -20.14 -7.89 11.42
C LYS A 640 -19.28 -8.94 10.71
N GLY A 641 -18.69 -9.88 11.46
CA GLY A 641 -17.88 -10.99 10.91
C GLY A 641 -18.63 -12.31 10.75
N GLN A 642 -19.91 -12.36 11.14
CA GLN A 642 -20.71 -13.60 11.24
C GLN A 642 -20.08 -14.67 12.15
N GLN A 643 -19.23 -14.27 13.09
CA GLN A 643 -18.49 -15.17 13.98
C GLN A 643 -19.23 -15.39 15.30
N ILE A 644 -19.12 -16.59 15.86
CA ILE A 644 -19.57 -16.92 17.23
C ILE A 644 -18.36 -16.88 18.16
N ARG A 645 -18.47 -16.13 19.26
CA ARG A 645 -17.45 -16.03 20.32
C ARG A 645 -18.09 -16.22 21.70
N GLU A 646 -17.31 -16.67 22.68
CA GLU A 646 -17.76 -16.72 24.08
C GLU A 646 -17.26 -15.49 24.85
N VAL A 647 -18.17 -14.81 25.56
CA VAL A 647 -17.88 -13.63 26.38
C VAL A 647 -18.21 -13.94 27.84
N TYR A 648 -17.21 -13.97 28.71
CA TYR A 648 -17.40 -14.29 30.12
C TYR A 648 -17.91 -13.10 30.92
N VAL A 649 -18.98 -13.30 31.69
CA VAL A 649 -19.71 -12.26 32.42
C VAL A 649 -19.97 -12.71 33.86
N THR A 650 -19.49 -11.94 34.84
CA THR A 650 -19.82 -12.16 36.26
C THR A 650 -21.19 -11.57 36.58
N ILE A 651 -22.13 -12.42 37.01
CA ILE A 651 -23.49 -11.99 37.36
C ILE A 651 -23.51 -11.44 38.79
N PRO A 652 -24.01 -10.21 39.03
CA PRO A 652 -24.11 -9.66 40.38
C PRO A 652 -24.93 -10.54 41.33
N PRO A 653 -24.59 -10.61 42.64
CA PRO A 653 -25.44 -11.26 43.65
C PRO A 653 -26.82 -10.60 43.72
N ARG A 654 -27.88 -11.40 43.89
CA ARG A 654 -29.29 -10.94 43.83
C ARG A 654 -29.61 -9.80 44.80
N ASP A 655 -28.90 -9.78 45.92
CA ASP A 655 -28.95 -8.84 47.03
C ASP A 655 -28.31 -7.47 46.74
N THR A 656 -27.62 -7.29 45.60
CA THR A 656 -26.99 -6.00 45.23
C THR A 656 -27.89 -5.05 44.44
N GLY A 657 -29.02 -5.51 43.89
CA GLY A 657 -29.90 -4.71 43.01
C GLY A 657 -29.30 -4.31 41.66
N ALA A 658 -28.08 -4.76 41.33
CA ALA A 658 -27.38 -4.43 40.10
C ALA A 658 -27.79 -5.37 38.95
N GLY A 659 -28.28 -4.80 37.85
CA GLY A 659 -28.46 -5.51 36.57
C GLY A 659 -27.17 -5.54 35.73
N LEU A 660 -27.16 -6.34 34.66
CA LEU A 660 -26.00 -6.47 33.75
C LEU A 660 -25.64 -5.20 32.96
N GLY A 661 -26.49 -4.17 32.97
CA GLY A 661 -26.32 -2.96 32.16
C GLY A 661 -26.70 -3.12 30.68
N LEU A 662 -27.18 -4.29 30.27
CA LEU A 662 -27.62 -4.57 28.90
C LEU A 662 -29.12 -4.29 28.71
N ALA A 663 -29.49 -3.77 27.54
CA ALA A 663 -30.86 -3.79 27.03
C ALA A 663 -30.92 -4.75 25.82
N LEU A 664 -31.90 -5.66 25.81
CA LEU A 664 -31.94 -6.80 24.88
C LEU A 664 -33.30 -6.88 24.15
N GLN A 665 -33.28 -7.40 22.92
CA GLN A 665 -34.47 -7.71 22.12
C GLN A 665 -34.28 -9.07 21.42
N TRP A 666 -35.31 -9.93 21.45
CA TRP A 666 -35.29 -11.16 20.65
C TRP A 666 -35.46 -10.82 19.16
N ALA A 667 -34.53 -11.31 18.33
CA ALA A 667 -34.41 -10.96 16.92
C ALA A 667 -33.80 -12.10 16.09
N PRO A 668 -34.07 -12.18 14.78
CA PRO A 668 -33.36 -13.10 13.89
C PRO A 668 -31.92 -12.60 13.67
N LEU A 669 -30.96 -13.51 13.49
CA LEU A 669 -29.54 -13.16 13.38
C LEU A 669 -29.17 -12.39 12.10
N ASN A 670 -30.04 -12.41 11.09
CA ASN A 670 -29.89 -11.64 9.86
C ASN A 670 -30.49 -10.22 9.95
N LEU A 671 -30.90 -9.73 11.13
CA LEU A 671 -31.52 -8.40 11.28
C LEU A 671 -30.58 -7.23 10.90
N THR A 672 -29.28 -7.45 10.72
CA THR A 672 -28.34 -6.48 10.13
C THR A 672 -28.43 -6.36 8.59
N ASP A 673 -29.17 -7.25 7.93
CA ASP A 673 -29.50 -7.16 6.49
C ASP A 673 -30.65 -6.18 6.21
N ASP A 674 -31.47 -5.88 7.22
CA ASP A 674 -32.69 -5.05 7.15
C ASP A 674 -32.36 -3.63 7.65
N VAL A 675 -31.59 -2.89 6.85
CA VAL A 675 -31.07 -1.55 7.19
C VAL A 675 -31.25 -0.58 6.02
N TRP A 676 -31.25 0.72 6.33
CA TRP A 676 -31.37 1.78 5.33
C TRP A 676 -30.03 2.47 5.11
N HIS A 677 -29.49 2.35 3.90
CA HIS A 677 -28.25 2.97 3.46
C HIS A 677 -28.52 4.42 3.02
N ILE A 678 -27.82 5.40 3.58
CA ILE A 678 -27.83 6.75 3.03
C ILE A 678 -27.02 6.73 1.73
N LEU A 679 -27.63 7.08 0.60
CA LEU A 679 -26.95 7.08 -0.71
C LEU A 679 -26.49 8.46 -1.15
N ASP A 680 -27.24 9.50 -0.81
CA ASP A 680 -26.88 10.89 -1.12
C ASP A 680 -27.54 11.83 -0.09
N VAL A 681 -26.99 13.03 0.11
CA VAL A 681 -27.45 14.02 1.07
C VAL A 681 -27.41 15.40 0.42
N MET A 682 -28.58 15.98 0.16
CA MET A 682 -28.68 17.28 -0.53
C MET A 682 -28.23 18.43 0.41
N PRO A 683 -27.41 19.38 -0.05
CA PRO A 683 -26.94 20.49 0.77
C PRO A 683 -28.08 21.33 1.37
N ASN A 684 -27.92 21.76 2.63
CA ASN A 684 -28.90 22.48 3.45
C ASN A 684 -30.20 21.71 3.74
N SER A 685 -30.25 20.40 3.46
CA SER A 685 -31.38 19.55 3.85
C SER A 685 -31.40 19.24 5.36
N PRO A 686 -32.53 18.75 5.90
CA PRO A 686 -32.57 18.18 7.25
C PRO A 686 -31.51 17.09 7.50
N ALA A 687 -31.14 16.30 6.48
CA ALA A 687 -30.09 15.29 6.56
C ALA A 687 -28.68 15.89 6.67
N ASP A 688 -28.38 16.92 5.87
CA ASP A 688 -27.11 17.66 5.90
C ASP A 688 -26.95 18.40 7.24
N VAL A 689 -27.97 19.13 7.66
CA VAL A 689 -28.01 19.86 8.94
C VAL A 689 -27.93 18.93 10.16
N ALA A 690 -28.44 17.69 10.05
CA ALA A 690 -28.28 16.68 11.10
C ALA A 690 -26.91 15.96 11.08
N GLY A 691 -26.10 16.14 10.04
CA GLY A 691 -24.81 15.46 9.87
C GLY A 691 -24.93 13.98 9.50
N LEU A 692 -25.84 13.63 8.57
CA LEU A 692 -25.76 12.37 7.82
C LEU A 692 -24.68 12.47 6.75
N LEU A 693 -23.88 11.41 6.61
CA LEU A 693 -22.83 11.29 5.60
C LEU A 693 -23.31 10.37 4.46
N PRO A 694 -23.33 10.84 3.19
CA PRO A 694 -23.78 10.02 2.07
C PRO A 694 -22.84 8.83 1.88
N TYR A 695 -23.42 7.69 1.48
CA TYR A 695 -22.80 6.39 1.24
C TYR A 695 -22.08 5.72 2.43
N CYS A 696 -21.64 6.48 3.44
CA CYS A 696 -20.91 5.95 4.59
C CYS A 696 -21.84 5.49 5.72
N ASP A 697 -23.01 6.14 5.86
CA ASP A 697 -23.98 5.91 6.93
C ASP A 697 -25.09 4.90 6.59
N TYR A 698 -25.47 4.12 7.60
CA TYR A 698 -26.61 3.20 7.60
C TYR A 698 -27.49 3.49 8.82
N VAL A 699 -28.79 3.72 8.63
CA VAL A 699 -29.78 3.77 9.71
C VAL A 699 -30.11 2.34 10.12
N ILE A 700 -29.67 1.96 11.33
CA ILE A 700 -29.78 0.60 11.89
C ILE A 700 -30.94 0.45 12.88
N GLY A 701 -31.55 1.55 13.31
CA GLY A 701 -32.59 1.56 14.33
C GLY A 701 -33.08 2.97 14.66
N SER A 702 -34.12 3.06 15.48
CA SER A 702 -34.58 4.30 16.13
C SER A 702 -35.09 3.98 17.55
N PRO A 703 -34.91 4.88 18.54
CA PRO A 703 -35.59 4.77 19.83
C PRO A 703 -37.03 5.32 19.79
N ASP A 704 -37.45 5.94 18.69
CA ASP A 704 -38.70 6.70 18.56
C ASP A 704 -39.78 6.00 17.72
N GLY A 705 -39.44 4.87 17.09
CA GLY A 705 -40.35 3.99 16.36
C GLY A 705 -39.61 2.90 15.59
N ASP A 706 -40.34 2.15 14.76
CA ASP A 706 -39.76 1.12 13.90
C ASP A 706 -39.19 1.74 12.61
N VAL A 707 -38.08 1.18 12.13
CA VAL A 707 -37.41 1.57 10.87
C VAL A 707 -37.24 0.40 9.90
N ARG A 708 -37.59 -0.83 10.30
CA ARG A 708 -37.39 -2.05 9.50
C ARG A 708 -38.36 -2.15 8.32
N ALA A 709 -38.04 -3.05 7.39
CA ALA A 709 -38.71 -3.21 6.11
C ALA A 709 -38.66 -1.96 5.20
N ASP A 710 -39.09 -2.15 3.95
CA ASP A 710 -39.11 -1.18 2.84
C ASP A 710 -39.96 0.09 3.08
N THR A 711 -40.70 0.12 4.18
CA THR A 711 -41.72 1.14 4.48
C THR A 711 -41.63 1.70 5.91
N GLY A 712 -40.91 1.05 6.83
CA GLY A 712 -40.88 1.44 8.25
C GLY A 712 -40.27 2.82 8.48
N LEU A 713 -39.05 3.05 8.01
CA LEU A 713 -38.37 4.34 8.15
C LEU A 713 -39.18 5.48 7.49
N GLY A 714 -39.77 5.23 6.31
CA GLY A 714 -40.63 6.21 5.62
C GLY A 714 -41.85 6.61 6.46
N TYR A 715 -42.56 5.62 7.02
CA TYR A 715 -43.70 5.87 7.90
C TYR A 715 -43.31 6.60 9.20
N LEU A 716 -42.15 6.27 9.77
CA LEU A 716 -41.63 6.96 10.96
C LEU A 716 -41.30 8.43 10.66
N ILE A 717 -40.64 8.70 9.53
CA ILE A 717 -40.35 10.07 9.06
C ILE A 717 -41.66 10.88 8.92
N GLU A 718 -42.73 10.29 8.36
CA GLU A 718 -44.02 10.99 8.21
C GLU A 718 -44.67 11.36 9.56
N GLN A 719 -44.51 10.55 10.61
CA GLN A 719 -45.03 10.88 11.95
C GLN A 719 -44.29 12.04 12.62
N TYR A 720 -43.02 12.24 12.28
CA TYR A 720 -42.12 13.21 12.89
C TYR A 720 -41.82 14.44 12.01
N VAL A 721 -42.60 14.70 10.95
CA VAL A 721 -42.51 15.95 10.19
C VAL A 721 -42.73 17.16 11.12
N GLU A 722 -41.82 18.14 11.02
CA GLU A 722 -41.61 19.30 11.90
C GLU A 722 -41.39 18.95 13.39
N LYS A 723 -40.77 17.79 13.69
CA LYS A 723 -40.40 17.35 15.06
C LYS A 723 -39.02 16.69 15.09
N PRO A 724 -38.29 16.72 16.22
CA PRO A 724 -37.06 15.94 16.37
C PRO A 724 -37.36 14.43 16.39
N LEU A 725 -36.76 13.71 15.45
CA LEU A 725 -36.70 12.25 15.33
C LEU A 725 -35.26 11.80 15.61
N ARG A 726 -35.06 10.75 16.42
CA ARG A 726 -33.73 10.20 16.66
C ARG A 726 -33.52 8.93 15.85
N LEU A 727 -32.31 8.75 15.32
CA LEU A 727 -31.93 7.60 14.51
C LEU A 727 -30.60 7.04 15.01
N TYR A 728 -30.49 5.72 15.19
CA TYR A 728 -29.20 5.07 15.35
C TYR A 728 -28.58 4.91 13.96
N VAL A 729 -27.40 5.49 13.77
CA VAL A 729 -26.67 5.53 12.51
C VAL A 729 -25.32 4.87 12.72
N TYR A 730 -25.09 3.75 12.04
CA TYR A 730 -23.78 3.14 11.91
C TYR A 730 -23.04 3.75 10.72
N ASN A 731 -21.81 4.19 10.91
CA ASN A 731 -20.93 4.57 9.83
C ASN A 731 -19.90 3.45 9.59
N HIS A 732 -19.88 2.90 8.38
CA HIS A 732 -19.02 1.75 8.04
C HIS A 732 -17.56 2.13 7.74
N GLU A 733 -17.27 3.41 7.48
CA GLU A 733 -15.92 3.90 7.22
C GLU A 733 -15.15 4.08 8.54
N TYR A 734 -15.82 4.63 9.56
CA TYR A 734 -15.25 4.86 10.89
C TYR A 734 -15.49 3.70 11.89
N ASP A 735 -16.29 2.69 11.51
CA ASP A 735 -16.76 1.58 12.38
C ASP A 735 -17.48 2.04 13.67
N VAL A 736 -18.24 3.15 13.58
CA VAL A 736 -18.86 3.81 14.73
C VAL A 736 -20.38 3.91 14.60
N SER A 737 -21.08 3.48 15.65
CA SER A 737 -22.52 3.72 15.82
C SER A 737 -22.79 4.98 16.64
N ARG A 738 -23.59 5.91 16.12
CA ARG A 738 -23.97 7.16 16.80
C ARG A 738 -25.50 7.34 16.84
N LEU A 739 -26.00 8.07 17.85
CA LEU A 739 -27.41 8.47 17.92
C LEU A 739 -27.55 9.88 17.33
N LEU A 740 -28.09 9.98 16.12
CA LEU A 740 -28.39 11.23 15.45
C LEU A 740 -29.75 11.78 15.91
N THR A 741 -29.94 13.09 15.84
CA THR A 741 -31.26 13.73 15.93
C THR A 741 -31.47 14.59 14.69
N ILE A 742 -32.53 14.30 13.94
CA ILE A 742 -32.91 14.96 12.70
C ILE A 742 -34.30 15.56 12.87
N THR A 743 -34.61 16.69 12.22
CA THR A 743 -35.97 17.26 12.21
C THR A 743 -36.50 17.21 10.78
N PRO A 744 -37.26 16.17 10.39
CA PRO A 744 -37.81 16.05 9.05
C PRO A 744 -38.69 17.26 8.72
N SER A 745 -38.52 17.86 7.55
CA SER A 745 -39.32 19.01 7.11
C SER A 745 -39.73 18.87 5.66
N LYS A 746 -40.89 19.42 5.29
CA LYS A 746 -41.33 19.53 3.89
C LYS A 746 -41.19 20.97 3.34
N HIS A 747 -40.43 21.82 4.04
CA HIS A 747 -40.33 23.27 3.77
C HIS A 747 -38.90 23.81 3.59
N TRP A 748 -37.89 22.94 3.58
CA TRP A 748 -36.48 23.30 3.41
C TRP A 748 -36.07 23.66 1.96
N GLY A 749 -36.92 23.37 0.97
CA GLY A 749 -36.77 23.86 -0.41
C GLY A 749 -36.44 22.81 -1.48
N GLY A 750 -36.13 21.57 -1.10
CA GLY A 750 -35.92 20.45 -2.02
C GLY A 750 -36.90 19.28 -1.80
N ASP A 751 -36.65 18.16 -2.48
CA ASP A 751 -37.54 17.00 -2.51
C ASP A 751 -37.36 16.06 -1.30
N GLY A 752 -38.49 15.58 -0.76
CA GLY A 752 -38.53 14.63 0.35
C GLY A 752 -38.37 15.27 1.74
N ALA A 753 -38.76 14.53 2.78
CA ALA A 753 -38.84 15.04 4.15
C ALA A 753 -37.49 15.08 4.90
N LEU A 754 -36.48 14.35 4.44
CA LEU A 754 -35.11 14.42 4.96
C LEU A 754 -34.13 15.14 4.02
N GLY A 755 -34.42 15.16 2.71
CA GLY A 755 -33.50 15.60 1.67
C GLY A 755 -32.26 14.71 1.46
N CYS A 756 -32.38 13.42 1.76
CA CYS A 756 -31.37 12.40 1.42
C CYS A 756 -31.97 11.31 0.53
N VAL A 757 -31.16 10.73 -0.34
CA VAL A 757 -31.50 9.51 -1.09
C VAL A 757 -31.23 8.30 -0.20
N LEU A 758 -32.16 7.34 -0.19
CA LEU A 758 -32.14 6.18 0.69
C LEU A 758 -32.18 4.89 -0.13
N GLY A 759 -31.26 3.96 0.17
CA GLY A 759 -31.24 2.59 -0.35
C GLY A 759 -31.72 1.59 0.70
N TYR A 760 -32.39 0.52 0.27
CA TYR A 760 -32.87 -0.55 1.15
C TYR A 760 -32.80 -1.92 0.45
N GLY A 761 -32.56 -2.98 1.21
CA GLY A 761 -32.55 -4.36 0.72
C GLY A 761 -31.16 -4.88 0.31
N ALA A 762 -31.12 -5.91 -0.54
CA ALA A 762 -29.93 -6.75 -0.74
C ALA A 762 -28.65 -6.01 -1.21
N LEU A 763 -28.78 -4.92 -1.96
CA LEU A 763 -27.66 -4.10 -2.45
C LEU A 763 -27.22 -3.01 -1.45
N HIS A 764 -27.94 -2.87 -0.34
CA HIS A 764 -27.81 -1.76 0.62
C HIS A 764 -27.57 -2.27 2.06
N ARG A 765 -26.98 -3.46 2.16
CA ARG A 765 -26.53 -4.06 3.43
C ARG A 765 -25.24 -3.43 3.92
N ILE A 766 -24.95 -3.62 5.20
CA ILE A 766 -23.65 -3.26 5.78
C ILE A 766 -22.56 -4.18 5.18
N PRO A 767 -21.44 -3.64 4.66
CA PRO A 767 -20.35 -4.45 4.12
C PRO A 767 -19.59 -5.20 5.22
N ALA A 768 -18.99 -6.33 4.86
CA ALA A 768 -18.12 -7.09 5.76
C ALA A 768 -16.85 -6.29 6.14
N PRO A 769 -16.33 -6.39 7.38
CA PRO A 769 -15.12 -5.71 7.80
C PRO A 769 -13.89 -6.06 6.97
N LEU A 770 -13.09 -5.05 6.64
CA LEU A 770 -11.82 -5.16 5.89
C LEU A 770 -10.71 -5.95 6.62
N THR A 771 -10.97 -6.42 7.84
CA THR A 771 -10.04 -7.19 8.67
C THR A 771 -10.10 -8.71 8.45
N GLU A 772 -11.10 -9.23 7.73
CA GLU A 772 -11.17 -10.65 7.39
C GLU A 772 -10.41 -10.98 6.09
N PRO A 773 -9.74 -12.15 6.00
CA PRO A 773 -9.17 -12.61 4.75
C PRO A 773 -10.30 -12.90 3.74
N ALA A 774 -10.12 -12.45 2.49
CA ALA A 774 -11.12 -12.62 1.44
C ALA A 774 -11.51 -14.09 1.24
N GLN A 775 -12.82 -14.37 1.27
CA GLN A 775 -13.34 -15.71 1.02
C GLN A 775 -13.08 -16.11 -0.45
N ALA A 776 -12.74 -17.37 -0.68
CA ALA A 776 -12.27 -17.84 -1.98
C ALA A 776 -13.35 -17.73 -3.08
N PRO A 777 -12.98 -17.48 -4.35
CA PRO A 777 -13.95 -17.36 -5.45
C PRO A 777 -14.74 -18.66 -5.67
N GLY A 778 -15.98 -18.71 -5.18
CA GLY A 778 -16.86 -19.88 -5.33
C GLY A 778 -18.15 -19.80 -4.50
N GLU A 779 -18.11 -19.22 -3.29
CA GLU A 779 -19.31 -19.09 -2.42
C GLU A 779 -20.14 -17.83 -2.76
N THR A 780 -20.72 -17.76 -3.96
CA THR A 780 -21.72 -16.74 -4.32
C THR A 780 -23.11 -17.36 -4.46
N LEU A 781 -24.06 -16.88 -3.65
CA LEU A 781 -25.45 -17.36 -3.59
C LEU A 781 -26.21 -17.16 -4.91
N PHE A 782 -26.40 -18.25 -5.66
CA PHE A 782 -27.48 -18.40 -6.62
C PHE A 782 -28.20 -19.73 -6.37
N GLU A 783 -29.27 -19.70 -5.58
CA GLU A 783 -30.17 -20.85 -5.51
C GLU A 783 -30.89 -21.04 -6.85
N SER A 784 -30.93 -22.27 -7.33
CA SER A 784 -31.81 -22.71 -8.42
C SER A 784 -32.25 -24.13 -8.11
N ALA A 785 -33.56 -24.28 -7.87
CA ALA A 785 -34.09 -25.50 -7.27
C ALA A 785 -34.21 -26.67 -8.26
N THR A 786 -34.24 -27.87 -7.68
CA THR A 786 -34.52 -29.20 -8.28
C THR A 786 -33.35 -29.96 -8.92
N GLY A 787 -33.30 -31.28 -8.65
CA GLY A 787 -32.29 -32.21 -9.14
C GLY A 787 -31.58 -32.96 -8.01
N GLN A 788 -32.15 -34.09 -7.56
CA GLN A 788 -31.43 -35.03 -6.69
C GLN A 788 -30.55 -35.93 -7.56
N ASP A 789 -29.33 -36.25 -7.11
CA ASP A 789 -29.02 -37.66 -6.88
C ASP A 789 -27.94 -37.84 -5.78
N GLN A 790 -27.90 -39.03 -5.18
CA GLN A 790 -27.04 -39.34 -4.03
C GLN A 790 -25.96 -40.37 -4.37
N GLN A 791 -24.73 -40.17 -3.86
CA GLN A 791 -24.05 -41.25 -3.13
C GLN A 791 -22.88 -40.76 -2.27
N THR A 792 -22.83 -41.30 -1.05
CA THR A 792 -21.84 -41.00 -0.01
C THR A 792 -20.66 -41.98 -0.05
N TYR A 793 -19.48 -41.52 0.37
CA TYR A 793 -18.41 -42.40 0.84
C TYR A 793 -17.74 -41.78 2.08
N HIS A 794 -17.58 -42.59 3.13
CA HIS A 794 -16.86 -42.19 4.34
C HIS A 794 -15.37 -42.55 4.24
N PRO A 795 -14.46 -41.76 4.84
CA PRO A 795 -13.03 -42.06 4.90
C PRO A 795 -12.71 -43.03 6.05
N ALA A 796 -11.60 -43.76 5.90
CA ALA A 796 -10.91 -44.50 6.97
C ALA A 796 -9.39 -44.32 6.81
N SER A 797 -8.63 -44.50 7.89
CA SER A 797 -7.24 -44.02 7.99
C SER A 797 -6.27 -45.05 8.58
N THR A 798 -4.97 -44.72 8.53
CA THR A 798 -3.83 -45.34 9.26
C THR A 798 -3.36 -46.75 8.82
N PRO A 799 -2.08 -47.12 9.06
CA PRO A 799 -1.31 -47.86 8.04
C PRO A 799 -0.52 -49.11 8.52
N ASP A 800 0.31 -49.65 7.60
CA ASP A 800 1.52 -50.48 7.82
C ASP A 800 1.32 -51.99 8.13
N PRO A 801 2.35 -52.86 8.02
CA PRO A 801 3.28 -53.12 6.88
C PRO A 801 3.31 -54.61 6.44
N THR A 802 3.97 -54.98 5.33
CA THR A 802 4.94 -56.13 5.21
C THR A 802 5.41 -56.53 3.76
N SER A 803 6.68 -56.96 3.67
CA SER A 803 7.32 -57.94 2.76
C SER A 803 7.13 -57.96 1.21
N HIS A 804 8.25 -57.64 0.53
CA HIS A 804 8.94 -58.31 -0.61
C HIS A 804 8.64 -59.81 -0.96
N PRO A 805 9.11 -60.41 -2.10
CA PRO A 805 10.00 -59.88 -3.19
C PRO A 805 9.64 -60.24 -4.68
N SER A 806 10.48 -59.74 -5.60
CA SER A 806 11.03 -60.40 -6.82
C SER A 806 10.25 -60.54 -8.16
N SER A 807 10.69 -59.73 -9.14
CA SER A 807 11.04 -60.12 -10.55
C SER A 807 9.90 -60.50 -11.55
N GLN A 808 10.01 -60.35 -12.88
CA GLN A 808 11.17 -60.26 -13.79
C GLN A 808 10.94 -59.33 -15.03
N GLN A 809 12.02 -59.06 -15.77
CA GLN A 809 12.12 -58.78 -17.23
C GLN A 809 11.50 -57.52 -17.86
N ALA A 810 12.35 -56.82 -18.64
CA ALA A 810 11.98 -56.00 -19.81
C ALA A 810 12.12 -56.85 -21.09
N PRO A 811 11.51 -56.46 -22.24
CA PRO A 811 12.19 -55.51 -23.13
C PRO A 811 11.26 -54.53 -23.87
N ALA A 812 11.83 -53.70 -24.75
CA ALA A 812 11.15 -52.77 -25.66
C ALA A 812 11.92 -52.70 -27.01
N PRO A 813 11.49 -51.91 -28.02
CA PRO A 813 10.16 -51.76 -28.63
C PRO A 813 10.19 -52.32 -30.10
N PRO A 814 9.20 -52.07 -31.00
CA PRO A 814 9.17 -50.81 -31.77
C PRO A 814 7.75 -50.30 -32.18
N ALA A 815 7.67 -49.12 -32.79
CA ALA A 815 6.48 -48.58 -33.47
C ALA A 815 6.51 -48.87 -35.00
N PRO A 816 5.40 -48.66 -35.74
CA PRO A 816 5.30 -47.43 -36.55
C PRO A 816 3.87 -46.83 -36.71
N PRO A 817 3.75 -45.57 -37.16
CA PRO A 817 2.46 -44.92 -37.51
C PRO A 817 2.06 -45.12 -38.99
N SER A 818 0.85 -44.71 -39.35
CA SER A 818 0.29 -44.79 -40.71
C SER A 818 -0.22 -43.44 -41.24
N ASN A 819 0.11 -43.08 -42.49
CA ASN A 819 -0.45 -41.91 -43.21
C ASN A 819 -0.17 -42.01 -44.73
N PRO A 820 -1.12 -41.64 -45.60
CA PRO A 820 -0.84 -41.04 -46.93
C PRO A 820 -1.71 -39.77 -47.15
N ALA A 821 -1.52 -38.85 -48.10
CA ALA A 821 -0.69 -38.68 -49.32
C ALA A 821 -0.75 -37.16 -49.67
N ASP A 822 -0.13 -36.50 -50.66
CA ASP A 822 1.02 -36.66 -51.62
C ASP A 822 1.15 -35.25 -52.30
N PHE A 823 2.10 -34.80 -53.13
CA PHE A 823 3.33 -35.22 -53.83
C PHE A 823 4.09 -33.88 -54.19
N LEU A 824 5.26 -33.74 -54.82
CA LEU A 824 6.26 -34.60 -55.49
C LEU A 824 7.66 -33.87 -55.41
N ILE A 825 8.67 -34.35 -56.14
CA ILE A 825 10.05 -33.77 -56.22
C ILE A 825 10.58 -33.88 -57.67
N PRO A 826 11.72 -33.26 -58.05
CA PRO A 826 12.98 -34.03 -58.22
C PRO A 826 14.25 -33.29 -57.69
N ALA A 827 15.18 -33.91 -56.95
CA ALA A 827 16.22 -34.92 -57.32
C ALA A 827 17.56 -34.26 -57.79
N ASP A 828 18.78 -34.81 -57.60
CA ASP A 828 19.19 -36.14 -57.10
C ASP A 828 20.69 -36.23 -56.63
N MET A 829 21.07 -37.39 -56.05
CA MET A 829 22.42 -38.00 -55.90
C MET A 829 23.45 -37.51 -54.83
N THR A 830 24.50 -38.34 -54.64
CA THR A 830 25.40 -38.47 -53.44
C THR A 830 26.90 -38.67 -53.88
N PHE A 831 27.92 -39.18 -53.14
CA PHE A 831 28.08 -39.98 -51.90
C PHE A 831 29.54 -39.99 -51.36
N ALA A 832 29.76 -40.55 -50.16
CA ALA A 832 31.00 -41.13 -49.58
C ALA A 832 32.21 -40.23 -49.12
N ASN A 833 32.98 -40.77 -48.15
CA ASN A 833 34.28 -40.33 -47.58
C ASN A 833 35.22 -41.56 -47.53
N PRO A 834 36.56 -41.48 -47.77
CA PRO A 834 37.58 -41.09 -46.75
C PRO A 834 38.85 -40.45 -47.44
N PRO A 835 40.13 -40.56 -47.00
CA PRO A 835 40.82 -40.73 -45.69
C PRO A 835 41.82 -39.55 -45.39
N PRO A 836 42.74 -39.60 -44.37
CA PRO A 836 43.58 -38.44 -43.98
C PRO A 836 45.11 -38.51 -44.25
N ALA A 837 45.75 -37.32 -44.32
CA ALA A 837 47.19 -36.98 -44.22
C ALA A 837 48.15 -37.38 -45.39
N PRO A 838 49.14 -36.52 -45.73
CA PRO A 838 50.49 -36.65 -45.13
C PRO A 838 51.22 -35.31 -44.81
N SER A 839 52.52 -35.39 -44.48
CA SER A 839 53.39 -34.30 -43.97
C SER A 839 54.61 -33.97 -44.86
N VAL A 840 55.32 -32.85 -44.60
CA VAL A 840 56.81 -32.71 -44.52
C VAL A 840 57.25 -31.22 -44.49
N SER A 841 58.41 -30.90 -43.89
CA SER A 841 59.04 -29.55 -43.76
C SER A 841 60.35 -29.44 -44.57
N PRO A 842 60.94 -28.23 -44.76
CA PRO A 842 61.98 -27.75 -43.82
C PRO A 842 62.10 -26.21 -43.64
N GLY A 843 62.98 -25.75 -42.73
CA GLY A 843 63.42 -24.34 -42.53
C GLY A 843 64.95 -24.20 -42.57
N PRO A 844 65.63 -23.28 -41.82
CA PRO A 844 65.15 -22.23 -40.89
C PRO A 844 65.47 -20.79 -41.45
N PRO A 845 66.42 -19.89 -41.02
CA PRO A 845 67.33 -19.79 -39.85
C PRO A 845 67.31 -18.45 -39.03
N GLN A 846 67.14 -18.58 -37.70
CA GLN A 846 67.81 -17.85 -36.58
C GLN A 846 67.80 -16.29 -36.42
N GLY A 847 67.31 -15.84 -35.26
CA GLY A 847 67.59 -14.52 -34.63
C GLY A 847 67.12 -14.47 -33.15
N ARG A 848 68.01 -14.11 -32.21
CA ARG A 848 67.80 -14.16 -30.73
C ARG A 848 67.15 -12.88 -30.14
N ALA A 849 66.58 -12.80 -28.92
CA ALA A 849 65.94 -13.75 -27.98
C ALA A 849 65.48 -13.01 -26.67
N LYS A 850 64.67 -13.69 -25.82
CA LYS A 850 64.22 -13.33 -24.43
C LYS A 850 63.03 -12.34 -24.32
N LYS A 851 62.10 -12.47 -23.35
CA LYS A 851 61.69 -13.61 -22.48
C LYS A 851 60.28 -13.32 -21.92
N ALA A 852 59.37 -14.29 -21.97
CA ALA A 852 58.07 -14.24 -21.28
C ALA A 852 57.76 -15.58 -20.59
N ARG A 853 56.86 -15.60 -19.62
CA ARG A 853 56.36 -16.82 -18.93
C ARG A 853 54.88 -17.01 -19.27
N ALA A 854 54.48 -18.26 -19.51
CA ALA A 854 53.09 -18.62 -19.81
C ALA A 854 52.34 -19.09 -18.55
N HIS A 855 51.03 -18.86 -18.54
CA HIS A 855 50.07 -19.61 -17.73
C HIS A 855 49.41 -20.68 -18.61
N HIS A 856 49.04 -21.82 -18.04
CA HIS A 856 48.27 -22.86 -18.76
C HIS A 856 46.81 -22.47 -18.88
N ALA A 857 46.20 -22.79 -20.03
CA ALA A 857 44.76 -22.73 -20.25
C ALA A 857 44.15 -24.14 -20.16
N VAL A 858 42.90 -24.22 -19.71
CA VAL A 858 42.06 -25.42 -19.70
C VAL A 858 40.69 -25.03 -20.31
N ALA A 859 40.06 -25.95 -21.03
CA ALA A 859 38.80 -25.69 -21.74
C ALA A 859 37.56 -25.83 -20.83
N PRO A 860 36.46 -25.09 -21.06
CA PRO A 860 35.31 -25.06 -20.16
C PRO A 860 34.16 -25.99 -20.59
N ALA A 861 34.04 -27.18 -19.97
CA ALA A 861 32.87 -28.06 -20.11
C ALA A 861 32.77 -29.17 -19.02
N ALA A 862 32.95 -28.83 -17.74
CA ALA A 862 32.61 -29.66 -16.58
C ALA A 862 32.53 -28.76 -15.33
N GLY A 863 31.48 -28.88 -14.52
CA GLY A 863 31.32 -28.05 -13.31
C GLY A 863 29.90 -27.72 -12.85
N LEU A 864 28.86 -28.19 -13.56
CA LEU A 864 27.47 -28.20 -13.05
C LEU A 864 27.06 -29.61 -12.61
N ASP A 865 27.39 -30.63 -13.40
CA ASP A 865 27.07 -32.03 -13.10
C ASP A 865 27.79 -32.52 -11.82
N ASP A 866 29.05 -32.11 -11.61
CA ASP A 866 29.81 -32.40 -10.38
C ASP A 866 29.15 -31.78 -9.14
N TYR A 867 28.56 -30.59 -9.26
CA TYR A 867 27.86 -29.91 -8.16
C TYR A 867 26.54 -30.60 -7.80
N PHE A 868 25.79 -31.08 -8.80
CA PHE A 868 24.60 -31.90 -8.55
C PHE A 868 24.96 -33.26 -7.94
N ALA A 869 26.04 -33.91 -8.39
CA ALA A 869 26.51 -35.17 -7.82
C ALA A 869 26.99 -35.03 -6.36
N GLU A 870 27.64 -33.91 -6.02
CA GLU A 870 28.05 -33.60 -4.64
C GLU A 870 26.83 -33.32 -3.73
N GLY A 871 25.82 -32.61 -4.24
CA GLY A 871 24.55 -32.37 -3.54
C GLY A 871 23.70 -33.63 -3.32
N GLU A 872 23.53 -34.48 -4.35
CA GLU A 872 22.79 -35.75 -4.24
C GLU A 872 23.46 -36.69 -3.23
N LYS A 873 24.80 -36.72 -3.22
CA LYS A 873 25.57 -37.48 -2.23
C LYS A 873 25.37 -36.94 -0.79
N ALA A 874 25.39 -35.62 -0.61
CA ALA A 874 25.17 -34.99 0.70
C ALA A 874 23.78 -35.29 1.27
N SER A 875 22.72 -35.26 0.45
CA SER A 875 21.37 -35.68 0.85
C SER A 875 21.35 -37.13 1.34
N ARG A 876 21.96 -38.03 0.56
CA ARG A 876 21.99 -39.48 0.82
C ARG A 876 22.79 -39.87 2.06
N GLU A 877 23.74 -39.03 2.49
CA GLU A 877 24.45 -39.17 3.76
C GLU A 877 23.64 -38.65 4.97
N GLN A 878 22.69 -37.71 4.78
CA GLN A 878 21.77 -37.25 5.83
C GLN A 878 20.64 -38.27 6.09
N ASP A 879 20.10 -38.90 5.05
CA ASP A 879 19.03 -39.91 5.14
C ASP A 879 19.39 -41.18 5.94
N ASN A 880 20.68 -41.36 6.28
CA ASN A 880 21.20 -42.56 6.96
C ASN A 880 21.72 -42.31 8.39
N ALA A 881 21.43 -41.15 9.00
CA ALA A 881 21.86 -40.83 10.36
C ALA A 881 20.96 -41.46 11.45
N PRO A 882 21.49 -42.25 12.41
CA PRO A 882 20.69 -42.85 13.48
C PRO A 882 20.31 -41.85 14.58
N THR A 883 19.05 -41.89 15.03
CA THR A 883 18.49 -40.99 16.04
C THR A 883 19.07 -41.21 17.46
N PRO A 884 19.53 -40.16 18.17
CA PRO A 884 19.95 -40.25 19.56
C PRO A 884 18.74 -40.32 20.52
N LYS A 885 18.91 -41.00 21.67
CA LYS A 885 17.85 -41.17 22.68
C LYS A 885 17.65 -39.91 23.54
N ALA A 886 16.41 -39.67 23.94
CA ALA A 886 16.07 -38.65 24.92
C ALA A 886 16.70 -38.91 26.31
N THR A 887 17.08 -37.84 27.00
CA THR A 887 17.37 -37.80 28.44
C THR A 887 16.70 -36.58 29.05
N SER A 888 16.32 -36.66 30.33
CA SER A 888 15.38 -35.75 30.98
C SER A 888 16.03 -34.82 32.01
N GLY A 889 15.52 -33.60 32.14
CA GLY A 889 15.83 -32.69 33.26
C GLY A 889 15.83 -31.21 32.88
N LEU A 890 14.74 -30.49 33.21
CA LEU A 890 14.70 -29.02 33.21
C LEU A 890 15.01 -28.50 34.62
N PRO A 891 15.90 -27.51 34.79
CA PRO A 891 16.06 -26.79 36.05
C PRO A 891 14.96 -25.71 36.22
N PRO A 892 14.54 -25.39 37.46
CA PRO A 892 13.50 -24.39 37.72
C PRO A 892 14.02 -22.93 37.62
N PRO A 893 13.14 -21.94 37.37
CA PRO A 893 13.54 -20.54 37.23
C PRO A 893 13.95 -19.88 38.56
N PRO A 894 14.83 -18.85 38.52
CA PRO A 894 15.22 -18.08 39.70
C PRO A 894 14.08 -17.19 40.22
N LYS A 895 14.06 -16.94 41.54
CA LYS A 895 13.06 -16.09 42.20
C LYS A 895 13.38 -14.60 42.01
N GLY A 896 12.36 -13.80 41.74
CA GLY A 896 12.49 -12.34 41.61
C GLY A 896 12.83 -11.63 42.92
N GLY A 897 13.59 -10.53 42.82
CA GLY A 897 13.82 -9.59 43.91
C GLY A 897 12.71 -8.54 44.00
N GLY A 898 12.41 -8.06 45.21
CA GLY A 898 11.40 -7.01 45.45
C GLY A 898 11.88 -5.60 45.11
N PRO A 899 10.95 -4.60 45.12
CA PRO A 899 11.25 -3.23 44.73
C PRO A 899 12.21 -2.51 45.72
N PRO A 900 13.00 -1.54 45.24
CA PRO A 900 13.93 -0.77 46.08
C PRO A 900 13.20 0.18 47.04
N LYS A 901 13.85 0.49 48.17
CA LYS A 901 13.36 1.48 49.14
C LYS A 901 13.66 2.91 48.67
N ALA A 902 12.74 3.83 48.97
CA ALA A 902 12.94 5.25 48.72
C ALA A 902 14.07 5.86 49.58
N ALA A 903 14.74 6.88 49.04
CA ALA A 903 15.67 7.73 49.74
C ALA A 903 15.05 9.12 50.01
N SER A 904 15.41 9.74 51.13
CA SER A 904 14.93 11.08 51.52
C SER A 904 15.81 12.20 50.92
N PRO A 905 15.28 13.42 50.75
CA PRO A 905 15.93 14.45 49.94
C PRO A 905 17.11 15.16 50.62
N VAL A 906 17.97 15.75 49.80
CA VAL A 906 19.08 16.63 50.21
C VAL A 906 18.77 18.06 49.76
N LEU A 907 19.03 19.05 50.60
CA LEU A 907 18.84 20.48 50.32
C LEU A 907 20.07 21.09 49.61
N PRO A 908 19.89 22.14 48.79
CA PRO A 908 20.99 22.85 48.14
C PRO A 908 21.71 23.81 49.11
N PRO A 909 22.99 24.14 48.84
CA PRO A 909 23.69 25.26 49.49
C PRO A 909 23.39 26.60 48.79
N GLU A 910 23.37 27.69 49.56
CA GLU A 910 23.34 29.07 49.06
C GLU A 910 24.76 29.65 48.94
N SER A 911 25.10 30.25 47.79
CA SER A 911 25.95 31.46 47.67
C SER A 911 26.00 31.96 46.22
#